data_AF-A0A2D5XP23-F1
#
_entry.id   AF-A0A2D5XP23-F1
#
_cell.length_a   1.000
_cell.length_b   1.000
_cell.length_c   1.000
_cell.angle_alpha   90.00
_cell.angle_beta   90.00
_cell.angle_gamma   90.00
#
_symmetry.space_group_name_H-M   'P 1'
#
loop_
_entity.id
_entity.type
_entity.pdbx_description
1 polymer ?
#
loop_
_entity_poly.entity_id
_entity_poly.type
_entity_poly.pdbx_seq_one_letter_code
_entity_poly.pdbx_strand_id
1 'polypeptide(L)'
;MLEMSLWGLFAGLFAAGSWAAASHLFSRIFSGPKPPTANAAVLFKNTLAGALFFIVGAAVGDGGVPSGAIPQMLISGLLGFAVGDALYFASLPLCGVQTTAVVSLTNVPLTVIGAHWLFGDVLDPGSLLGAGLVLAGVLLVLRSGGGGGSLEPKVRRRGVLLATGNALAITVAILSGHEGMQGAGIFSGAGVRLSGGVIGAFLIATTLGVMRRGLGREFAELTKPLRRPQGMRALLIASVIGSVLGLIPYHLALRELSAGVAALVFSTTPLFTLPFARLGVAGARRTTPSLIAGTWLGFFGVGIVLWAQACGVAEDQTVKPNAIEVHSTVEGPLGRYPRVGDMGRVLATQKLGDGEYALITTRLQLENGELSFNPEEEVVQGSGWFVNWADAPAISPDGGLVTWLQKAGSGTYDYHVQYALRQEDGSFEEQGPVHEHTGPGEHGFASLAALGPGRVLALWLDGRLMSEKGPMTLMSRVLYSDGRRGSESLLDGETCECCPTSLIVLEDGSALAAWRDRSEEGMRDILLARWNADSGWGEPFMVHADNWKYAACPVNGPALARHKDQVALIWYTQDKQEASHLQVCLSSDGGQTFGAARAVDRGNALGQVSACFDREGRLLVSWLEKTEAGGAWVVRRVGDSLGAIQTVGSVSGKRSDGRARLLALSKGWGLVWTDAEMGQLMGAAID
;
A
#
# COMPACT_ATOMS: atom_id res chain seq x y z
N MET A 1 18.23 -12.03 -10.65
CA MET A 1 18.60 -11.03 -11.67
C MET A 1 17.31 -10.35 -12.09
N LEU A 2 17.13 -9.07 -11.76
CA LEU A 2 15.91 -8.30 -12.01
C LEU A 2 15.60 -8.29 -13.51
N GLU A 3 14.43 -8.78 -13.92
CA GLU A 3 13.87 -8.46 -15.24
C GLU A 3 13.49 -6.98 -15.25
N MET A 4 14.47 -6.11 -15.48
CA MET A 4 14.25 -4.67 -15.61
C MET A 4 13.49 -4.40 -16.91
N SER A 5 12.35 -3.70 -16.84
CA SER A 5 11.64 -3.19 -18.01
C SER A 5 12.58 -2.24 -18.79
N LEU A 6 13.17 -2.74 -19.88
CA LEU A 6 14.04 -1.97 -20.75
C LEU A 6 13.32 -0.70 -21.24
N TRP A 7 12.01 -0.80 -21.49
CA TRP A 7 11.16 0.32 -21.89
C TRP A 7 11.08 1.41 -20.80
N GLY A 8 10.92 1.03 -19.53
CA GLY A 8 10.93 1.97 -18.41
C GLY A 8 12.27 2.72 -18.30
N LEU A 9 13.39 2.02 -18.47
CA LEU A 9 14.73 2.64 -18.46
C LEU A 9 14.92 3.63 -19.61
N PHE A 10 14.53 3.25 -20.83
CA PHE A 10 14.59 4.15 -21.99
C PHE A 10 13.71 5.39 -21.78
N ALA A 11 12.51 5.21 -21.22
CA ALA A 11 11.59 6.31 -20.93
C ALA A 11 12.17 7.28 -19.89
N GLY A 12 12.77 6.76 -18.82
CA GLY A 12 13.38 7.59 -17.78
C GLY A 12 14.63 8.33 -18.26
N LEU A 13 15.49 7.67 -19.05
CA LEU A 13 16.66 8.31 -19.65
C LEU A 13 16.25 9.39 -20.67
N PHE A 14 15.19 9.14 -21.43
CA PHE A 14 14.62 10.13 -22.34
C PHE A 14 14.10 11.36 -21.58
N ALA A 15 13.39 11.15 -20.46
CA ALA A 15 12.94 12.24 -19.59
C ALA A 15 14.13 13.08 -19.07
N ALA A 16 15.16 12.45 -18.50
CA ALA A 16 16.36 13.13 -18.03
C ALA A 16 17.10 13.89 -19.16
N GLY A 17 17.22 13.27 -20.33
CA GLY A 17 17.80 13.90 -21.52
C GLY A 17 16.99 15.12 -22.00
N SER A 18 15.66 15.05 -21.95
CA SER A 18 14.78 16.14 -22.34
C SER A 18 14.92 17.35 -21.40
N TRP A 19 15.05 17.14 -20.10
CA TRP A 19 15.28 18.21 -19.12
C TRP A 19 16.65 18.86 -19.28
N ALA A 20 17.68 18.06 -19.60
CA ALA A 20 19.00 18.57 -19.93
C ALA A 20 18.98 19.45 -21.19
N ALA A 21 18.31 19.00 -22.26
CA ALA A 21 18.15 19.75 -23.50
C ALA A 21 17.36 21.06 -23.28
N ALA A 22 16.25 20.98 -22.55
CA ALA A 22 15.43 22.14 -22.20
C ALA A 22 16.23 23.16 -21.38
N SER A 23 17.04 22.73 -20.41
CA SER A 23 17.88 23.62 -19.60
C SER A 23 18.88 24.42 -20.45
N HIS A 24 19.45 23.82 -21.50
CA HIS A 24 20.29 24.53 -22.46
C HIS A 24 19.50 25.54 -23.31
N LEU A 25 18.30 25.19 -23.75
CA LEU A 25 17.42 26.10 -24.48
C LEU A 25 17.01 27.30 -23.63
N PHE A 26 16.58 27.06 -22.39
CA PHE A 26 16.27 28.13 -21.42
C PHE A 26 17.48 29.00 -21.13
N SER A 27 18.67 28.41 -20.95
CA SER A 27 19.91 29.17 -20.74
C SER A 27 20.19 30.14 -21.90
N ARG A 28 19.93 29.74 -23.16
CA ARG A 28 20.07 30.65 -24.32
C ARG A 28 19.02 31.75 -24.31
N ILE A 29 17.77 31.41 -24.00
CA ILE A 29 16.67 32.38 -23.91
C ILE A 29 16.99 33.46 -22.87
N PHE A 30 17.48 33.06 -21.69
CA PHE A 30 17.84 34.00 -20.62
C PHE A 30 19.14 34.77 -20.86
N SER A 31 20.03 34.28 -21.72
CA SER A 31 21.27 34.97 -22.09
C SER A 31 21.11 35.88 -23.32
N GLY A 32 19.93 35.92 -23.93
CA GLY A 32 19.63 36.74 -25.11
C GLY A 32 19.52 38.24 -24.79
N PRO A 33 19.45 39.10 -25.82
CA PRO A 33 19.47 40.57 -25.66
C PRO A 33 18.24 41.16 -24.96
N LYS A 34 17.11 40.45 -24.93
CA LYS A 34 15.86 40.87 -24.24
C LYS A 34 15.18 39.66 -23.60
N PRO A 35 15.75 39.09 -22.53
CA PRO A 35 15.26 37.84 -21.97
C PRO A 35 13.91 38.07 -21.26
N PRO A 36 13.00 37.07 -21.27
CA PRO A 36 11.85 37.08 -20.39
C PRO A 36 12.30 36.96 -18.92
N THR A 37 11.45 37.37 -17.99
CA THR A 37 11.71 37.12 -16.56
C THR A 37 11.55 35.62 -16.26
N ALA A 38 12.24 35.12 -15.22
CA ALA A 38 12.12 33.72 -14.81
C ALA A 38 10.66 33.34 -14.51
N ASN A 39 9.93 34.20 -13.78
CA ASN A 39 8.51 33.98 -13.46
C ASN A 39 7.62 33.96 -14.71
N ALA A 40 7.90 34.77 -15.73
CA ALA A 40 7.14 34.73 -16.99
C ALA A 40 7.36 33.42 -17.75
N ALA A 41 8.59 32.89 -17.74
CA ALA A 41 8.90 31.59 -18.33
C ALA A 41 8.24 30.43 -17.56
N VAL A 42 8.25 30.50 -16.23
CA VAL A 42 7.59 29.53 -15.34
C VAL A 42 6.08 29.53 -15.56
N LEU A 43 5.47 30.72 -15.55
CA LEU A 43 4.03 30.87 -15.79
C LEU A 43 3.64 30.27 -17.14
N PHE A 44 4.41 30.57 -18.19
CA PHE A 44 4.17 30.04 -19.52
C PHE A 44 4.29 28.50 -19.57
N LYS A 45 5.39 27.93 -19.05
CA LYS A 45 5.60 26.47 -19.10
C LYS A 45 4.55 25.71 -18.28
N ASN A 46 4.22 26.21 -17.08
CA ASN A 46 3.31 25.53 -16.17
C ASN A 46 1.86 25.62 -16.65
N THR A 47 1.48 26.72 -17.29
CA THR A 47 0.16 26.84 -17.92
C THR A 47 0.02 25.87 -19.08
N LEU A 48 1.04 25.79 -19.95
CA LEU A 48 1.05 24.86 -21.08
C LEU A 48 1.00 23.39 -20.63
N ALA A 49 1.87 23.02 -19.69
CA ALA A 49 1.93 21.65 -19.17
C ALA A 49 0.65 21.33 -18.38
N GLY A 50 0.20 22.20 -17.49
CA GLY A 50 -0.98 21.99 -16.66
C GLY A 50 -2.24 21.75 -17.50
N ALA A 51 -2.46 22.56 -18.55
CA ALA A 51 -3.58 22.37 -19.47
C ALA A 51 -3.54 21.00 -20.15
N LEU A 52 -2.37 20.58 -20.65
CA LEU A 52 -2.23 19.26 -21.26
C LEU A 52 -2.45 18.13 -20.26
N PHE A 53 -1.94 18.26 -19.04
CA PHE A 53 -2.04 17.24 -18.00
C PHE A 53 -3.48 17.04 -17.52
N PHE A 54 -4.28 18.10 -17.42
CA PHE A 54 -5.71 17.95 -17.17
C PHE A 54 -6.45 17.32 -18.35
N ILE A 55 -6.11 17.67 -19.60
CA ILE A 55 -6.71 17.06 -20.79
C ILE A 55 -6.41 15.55 -20.83
N VAL A 56 -5.15 15.17 -20.60
CA VAL A 56 -4.72 13.76 -20.59
C VAL A 56 -5.33 13.01 -19.39
N GLY A 57 -5.33 13.60 -18.19
CA GLY A 57 -5.95 13.00 -17.01
C GLY A 57 -7.45 12.75 -17.19
N ALA A 58 -8.17 13.72 -17.77
CA ALA A 58 -9.58 13.57 -18.10
C ALA A 58 -9.84 12.52 -19.19
N ALA A 59 -8.97 12.42 -20.19
CA ALA A 59 -9.10 11.44 -21.27
C ALA A 59 -8.78 10.01 -20.82
N VAL A 60 -7.81 9.83 -19.91
CA VAL A 60 -7.39 8.54 -19.38
C VAL A 60 -8.28 8.07 -18.22
N GLY A 61 -8.95 9.00 -17.52
CA GLY A 61 -9.79 8.68 -16.37
C GLY A 61 -8.96 8.21 -15.17
N ASP A 62 -7.89 8.94 -14.82
CA ASP A 62 -6.90 8.53 -13.82
C ASP A 62 -7.34 8.66 -12.35
N GLY A 63 -8.64 8.83 -12.09
CA GLY A 63 -9.20 8.92 -10.74
C GLY A 63 -9.20 10.34 -10.13
N GLY A 64 -8.58 11.34 -10.78
CA GLY A 64 -8.60 12.72 -10.31
C GLY A 64 -7.72 12.97 -9.08
N VAL A 65 -8.03 14.01 -8.30
CA VAL A 65 -7.29 14.34 -7.06
C VAL A 65 -8.27 14.42 -5.90
N PRO A 66 -8.01 13.75 -4.76
CA PRO A 66 -8.83 13.88 -3.56
C PRO A 66 -8.95 15.35 -3.12
N SER A 67 -10.16 15.84 -2.87
CA SER A 67 -10.40 17.26 -2.56
C SER A 67 -9.61 17.78 -1.36
N GLY A 68 -9.40 16.92 -0.34
CA GLY A 68 -8.58 17.23 0.83
C GLY A 68 -7.07 17.36 0.55
N ALA A 69 -6.57 16.72 -0.50
CA ALA A 69 -5.15 16.77 -0.88
C ALA A 69 -4.82 18.00 -1.74
N ILE A 70 -5.82 18.62 -2.40
CA ILE A 70 -5.63 19.75 -3.31
C ILE A 70 -4.84 20.91 -2.66
N PRO A 71 -5.16 21.41 -1.45
CA PRO A 71 -4.43 22.52 -0.85
C PRO A 71 -2.93 22.21 -0.65
N GLN A 72 -2.60 21.03 -0.12
CA GLN A 72 -1.22 20.60 0.10
C GLN A 72 -0.46 20.42 -1.21
N MET A 73 -1.11 19.87 -2.24
CA MET A 73 -0.53 19.72 -3.58
C MET A 73 -0.32 21.08 -4.26
N LEU A 74 -1.23 22.03 -4.07
CA LEU A 74 -1.05 23.41 -4.56
C LEU A 74 0.15 24.08 -3.87
N ILE A 75 0.33 23.87 -2.57
CA ILE A 75 1.49 24.40 -1.81
C ILE A 75 2.79 23.74 -2.28
N SER A 76 2.83 22.41 -2.38
CA SER A 76 3.99 21.69 -2.94
C SER A 76 4.29 22.13 -4.37
N GLY A 77 3.25 22.30 -5.18
CA GLY A 77 3.34 22.80 -6.55
C GLY A 77 3.88 24.23 -6.64
N LEU A 78 3.46 25.12 -5.74
CA LEU A 78 3.99 26.47 -5.63
C LEU A 78 5.48 26.45 -5.26
N LEU A 79 5.88 25.65 -4.27
CA LEU A 79 7.26 25.58 -3.81
C LEU A 79 8.19 24.97 -4.88
N GLY A 80 7.76 23.86 -5.50
CA GLY A 80 8.56 23.18 -6.52
C GLY A 80 8.52 23.88 -7.88
N PHE A 81 7.32 24.05 -8.44
CA PHE A 81 7.14 24.52 -9.82
C PHE A 81 7.06 26.04 -9.97
N ALA A 82 6.90 26.83 -8.88
CA ALA A 82 7.03 28.28 -8.96
C ALA A 82 8.38 28.75 -8.39
N VAL A 83 8.60 28.55 -7.08
CA VAL A 83 9.79 29.06 -6.39
C VAL A 83 11.04 28.34 -6.89
N GLY A 84 11.05 27.00 -6.87
CA GLY A 84 12.17 26.18 -7.32
C GLY A 84 12.55 26.49 -8.77
N ASP A 85 11.61 26.35 -9.70
CA ASP A 85 11.85 26.61 -11.12
C ASP A 85 12.30 28.05 -11.43
N ALA A 86 11.75 29.06 -10.75
CA ALA A 86 12.18 30.44 -10.95
C ALA A 86 13.64 30.65 -10.51
N LEU A 87 14.02 30.04 -9.38
CA LEU A 87 15.40 30.07 -8.87
C LEU A 87 16.35 29.29 -9.79
N TYR A 88 15.92 28.13 -10.30
CA TYR A 88 16.68 27.34 -11.27
C TYR A 88 16.92 28.11 -12.57
N PHE A 89 15.87 28.71 -13.15
CA PHE A 89 16.01 29.52 -14.36
C PHE A 89 16.86 30.78 -14.15
N ALA A 90 16.75 31.42 -12.99
CA ALA A 90 17.57 32.57 -12.66
C ALA A 90 19.06 32.22 -12.49
N SER A 91 19.41 30.98 -12.10
CA SER A 91 20.81 30.57 -11.97
C SER A 91 21.48 30.20 -13.29
N LEU A 92 20.71 29.74 -14.30
CA LEU A 92 21.24 29.32 -15.61
C LEU A 92 22.19 30.34 -16.26
N PRO A 93 21.82 31.63 -16.45
CA PRO A 93 22.73 32.60 -17.07
C PRO A 93 23.91 33.02 -16.17
N LEU A 94 23.84 32.76 -14.86
CA LEU A 94 24.80 33.26 -13.87
C LEU A 94 25.93 32.27 -13.55
N CYS A 95 25.62 30.98 -13.47
CA CYS A 95 26.61 29.92 -13.21
C CYS A 95 26.65 28.81 -14.27
N GLY A 96 25.76 28.87 -15.27
CA GLY A 96 25.67 27.91 -16.36
C GLY A 96 24.82 26.68 -16.03
N VAL A 97 24.40 25.97 -17.09
CA VAL A 97 23.53 24.78 -17.03
C VAL A 97 24.16 23.68 -16.19
N GLN A 98 25.42 23.30 -16.45
CA GLN A 98 26.09 22.21 -15.72
C GLN A 98 26.16 22.48 -14.22
N THR A 99 26.66 23.67 -13.84
CA THR A 99 26.81 24.04 -12.43
C THR A 99 25.44 24.05 -11.74
N THR A 100 24.41 24.57 -12.41
CA THR A 100 23.04 24.58 -11.88
C THR A 100 22.52 23.16 -11.66
N ALA A 101 22.66 22.29 -12.65
CA ALA A 101 22.17 20.91 -12.59
C ALA A 101 22.87 20.09 -11.50
N VAL A 102 24.21 20.19 -11.38
CA VAL A 102 24.98 19.48 -10.35
C VAL A 102 24.67 20.04 -8.95
N VAL A 103 24.63 21.36 -8.77
CA VAL A 103 24.25 21.96 -7.48
C VAL A 103 22.83 21.55 -7.07
N SER A 104 21.92 21.37 -8.03
CA SER A 104 20.55 20.93 -7.73
C SER A 104 20.48 19.52 -7.15
N LEU A 105 21.47 18.65 -7.40
CA LEU A 105 21.56 17.32 -6.75
C LEU A 105 21.70 17.40 -5.23
N THR A 106 22.06 18.57 -4.66
CA THR A 106 22.07 18.77 -3.20
C THR A 106 20.68 18.62 -2.57
N ASN A 107 19.61 18.63 -3.36
CA ASN A 107 18.29 18.29 -2.85
C ASN A 107 18.26 16.86 -2.24
N VAL A 108 19.03 15.90 -2.76
CA VAL A 108 19.09 14.52 -2.26
C VAL A 108 19.60 14.47 -0.81
N PRO A 109 20.82 14.95 -0.47
CA PRO A 109 21.29 14.95 0.91
C PRO A 109 20.42 15.82 1.83
N LEU A 110 19.86 16.94 1.33
CA LEU A 110 18.94 17.77 2.11
C LEU A 110 17.64 17.03 2.45
N THR A 111 17.11 16.22 1.53
CA THR A 111 15.92 15.41 1.77
C THR A 111 16.20 14.29 2.77
N VAL A 112 17.35 13.61 2.69
CA VAL A 112 17.75 12.57 3.68
C VAL A 112 17.80 13.16 5.09
N ILE A 113 18.47 14.30 5.26
CA ILE A 113 18.60 14.98 6.56
C ILE A 113 17.23 15.52 7.03
N GLY A 114 16.46 16.11 6.12
CA GLY A 114 15.14 16.66 6.42
C GLY A 114 14.14 15.59 6.83
N ALA A 115 14.17 14.41 6.20
CA ALA A 115 13.32 13.28 6.53
C ALA A 115 13.63 12.72 7.93
N HIS A 116 14.92 12.57 8.29
CA HIS A 116 15.31 12.20 9.65
C HIS A 116 14.78 13.19 10.69
N TRP A 117 14.89 14.49 10.43
CA TRP A 117 14.49 15.52 11.39
C TRP A 117 12.97 15.67 11.53
N LEU A 118 12.22 15.55 10.42
CA LEU A 118 10.77 15.73 10.42
C LEU A 118 9.99 14.45 10.76
N PHE A 119 10.47 13.30 10.29
CA PHE A 119 9.75 12.02 10.38
C PHE A 119 10.43 11.01 11.31
N GLY A 120 11.66 11.28 11.78
CA GLY A 120 12.40 10.39 12.68
C GLY A 120 13.12 9.22 11.98
N ASP A 121 13.19 9.23 10.65
CA ASP A 121 13.83 8.17 9.84
C ASP A 121 15.28 7.91 10.27
N VAL A 122 15.70 6.65 10.39
CA VAL A 122 17.08 6.31 10.79
C VAL A 122 18.07 6.73 9.70
N LEU A 123 19.11 7.50 10.09
CA LEU A 123 20.20 7.87 9.19
C LEU A 123 21.15 6.68 8.99
N ASP A 124 20.91 5.95 7.93
CA ASP A 124 21.78 4.86 7.49
C ASP A 124 23.19 5.38 7.11
N PRO A 125 24.30 4.73 7.56
CA PRO A 125 25.67 5.12 7.22
C PRO A 125 25.95 5.16 5.71
N GLY A 126 25.32 4.28 4.91
CA GLY A 126 25.45 4.31 3.45
C GLY A 126 24.81 5.55 2.83
N SER A 127 23.67 5.99 3.35
CA SER A 127 22.96 7.21 2.97
C SER A 127 23.76 8.45 3.33
N LEU A 128 24.46 8.45 4.47
CA LEU A 128 25.40 9.51 4.84
C LEU A 128 26.65 9.54 3.93
N LEU A 129 27.18 8.36 3.56
CA LEU A 129 28.29 8.26 2.61
C LEU A 129 27.89 8.80 1.23
N GLY A 130 26.74 8.37 0.72
CA GLY A 130 26.20 8.84 -0.55
C GLY A 130 25.95 10.34 -0.54
N ALA A 131 25.35 10.87 0.54
CA ALA A 131 25.18 12.30 0.76
C ALA A 131 26.51 13.07 0.74
N GLY A 132 27.54 12.53 1.39
CA GLY A 132 28.91 13.07 1.36
C GLY A 132 29.50 13.11 -0.05
N LEU A 133 29.30 12.07 -0.85
CA LEU A 133 29.77 12.00 -2.25
C LEU A 133 29.04 13.00 -3.15
N VAL A 134 27.73 13.19 -2.95
CA VAL A 134 26.96 14.25 -3.65
C VAL A 134 27.57 15.62 -3.37
N LEU A 135 27.81 15.95 -2.10
CA LEU A 135 28.41 17.22 -1.69
C LEU A 135 29.85 17.38 -2.23
N ALA A 136 30.66 16.32 -2.21
CA ALA A 136 32.00 16.33 -2.78
C ALA A 136 31.99 16.59 -4.30
N GLY A 137 31.06 15.97 -5.04
CA GLY A 137 30.87 16.20 -6.46
C GLY A 137 30.50 17.65 -6.77
N VAL A 138 29.57 18.22 -5.99
CA VAL A 138 29.18 19.63 -6.08
C VAL A 138 30.37 20.55 -5.81
N LEU A 139 31.12 20.32 -4.74
CA LEU A 139 32.31 21.11 -4.40
C LEU A 139 33.38 21.04 -5.49
N LEU A 140 33.58 19.89 -6.13
CA LEU A 140 34.54 19.72 -7.21
C LEU A 140 34.16 20.54 -8.45
N VAL A 141 32.87 20.55 -8.83
CA VAL A 141 32.34 21.39 -9.92
C VAL A 141 32.43 22.89 -9.59
N LEU A 142 32.21 23.25 -8.32
CA LEU A 142 32.38 24.64 -7.87
C LEU A 142 33.85 25.08 -7.85
N ARG A 143 34.79 24.19 -7.55
CA ARG A 143 36.23 24.49 -7.60
C ARG A 143 36.78 24.59 -9.02
N SER A 144 36.22 23.83 -9.96
CA SER A 144 36.68 23.81 -11.36
C SER A 144 36.36 25.08 -12.18
N GLY A 145 35.88 26.14 -11.53
CA GLY A 145 35.40 27.33 -12.24
C GLY A 145 33.95 27.24 -12.74
N GLY A 146 33.29 26.08 -12.57
CA GLY A 146 32.05 25.75 -13.28
C GLY A 146 32.26 25.83 -14.80
N GLY A 147 31.26 25.48 -15.60
CA GLY A 147 31.30 25.78 -17.05
C GLY A 147 31.23 27.30 -17.35
N GLY A 148 31.54 28.15 -16.37
CA GLY A 148 31.40 29.61 -16.33
C GLY A 148 32.69 30.35 -16.64
N GLY A 149 33.04 30.51 -17.92
CA GLY A 149 34.10 31.44 -18.31
C GLY A 149 33.74 32.92 -18.02
N SER A 150 34.76 33.70 -17.61
CA SER A 150 34.86 35.17 -17.47
C SER A 150 33.84 35.97 -16.64
N LEU A 151 32.81 35.36 -16.05
CA LEU A 151 31.90 36.09 -15.16
C LEU A 151 32.60 36.46 -13.85
N GLU A 152 32.34 37.67 -13.38
CA GLU A 152 32.89 38.17 -12.11
C GLU A 152 32.53 37.19 -10.96
N PRO A 153 33.47 36.87 -10.05
CA PRO A 153 33.24 35.89 -8.98
C PRO A 153 31.96 36.13 -8.16
N LYS A 154 31.59 37.42 -7.98
CA LYS A 154 30.34 37.81 -7.29
C LYS A 154 29.08 37.38 -8.04
N VAL A 155 29.06 37.51 -9.37
CA VAL A 155 27.92 37.12 -10.22
C VAL A 155 27.74 35.61 -10.20
N ARG A 156 28.86 34.88 -10.31
CA ARG A 156 28.85 33.41 -10.24
C ARG A 156 28.39 32.90 -8.87
N ARG A 157 28.84 33.53 -7.78
CA ARG A 157 28.38 33.20 -6.42
C ARG A 157 26.87 33.39 -6.26
N ARG A 158 26.31 34.46 -6.82
CA ARG A 158 24.85 34.68 -6.85
C ARG A 158 24.13 33.56 -7.60
N GLY A 159 24.65 33.12 -8.74
CA GLY A 159 24.10 31.97 -9.47
C GLY A 159 24.06 30.68 -8.64
N VAL A 160 25.16 30.37 -7.94
CA VAL A 160 25.24 29.19 -7.07
C VAL A 160 24.27 29.28 -5.89
N LEU A 161 24.12 30.46 -5.27
CA LEU A 161 23.15 30.68 -4.20
C LEU A 161 21.71 30.44 -4.68
N LEU A 162 21.36 30.91 -5.88
CA LEU A 162 20.05 30.66 -6.48
C LEU A 162 19.83 29.17 -6.78
N ALA A 163 20.82 28.47 -7.33
CA ALA A 163 20.74 27.03 -7.57
C ALA A 163 20.60 26.21 -6.26
N THR A 164 21.24 26.67 -5.18
CA THR A 164 21.08 26.06 -3.84
C THR A 164 19.69 26.35 -3.27
N GLY A 165 19.17 27.56 -3.45
CA GLY A 165 17.80 27.92 -3.09
C GLY A 165 16.76 27.09 -3.84
N ASN A 166 17.01 26.78 -5.12
CA ASN A 166 16.20 25.84 -5.88
C ASN A 166 16.20 24.44 -5.23
N ALA A 167 17.38 23.90 -4.89
CA ALA A 167 17.49 22.59 -4.25
C ALA A 167 16.68 22.54 -2.94
N LEU A 168 16.78 23.58 -2.10
CA LEU A 168 16.01 23.69 -0.87
C LEU A 168 14.50 23.76 -1.12
N ALA A 169 14.07 24.60 -2.07
CA ALA A 169 12.64 24.73 -2.41
C ALA A 169 12.05 23.39 -2.90
N ILE A 170 12.80 22.65 -3.72
CA ILE A 170 12.43 21.31 -4.17
C ILE A 170 12.38 20.32 -3.00
N THR A 171 13.36 20.33 -2.09
CA THR A 171 13.34 19.47 -0.90
C THR A 171 12.10 19.72 -0.05
N VAL A 172 11.78 20.98 0.26
CA VAL A 172 10.56 21.31 1.03
C VAL A 172 9.31 20.89 0.26
N ALA A 173 9.26 21.12 -1.05
CA ALA A 173 8.13 20.69 -1.89
C ALA A 173 7.94 19.17 -1.93
N ILE A 174 9.03 18.39 -1.90
CA ILE A 174 8.99 16.93 -1.83
C ILE A 174 8.47 16.50 -0.46
N LEU A 175 9.06 17.01 0.63
CA LEU A 175 8.69 16.65 2.00
C LEU A 175 7.23 17.04 2.31
N SER A 176 6.79 18.24 1.88
CA SER A 176 5.42 18.72 2.11
C SER A 176 4.40 18.14 1.13
N GLY A 177 4.83 17.63 -0.02
CA GLY A 177 3.97 17.10 -1.07
C GLY A 177 3.83 15.59 -1.07
N HIS A 178 4.57 14.90 -0.19
CA HIS A 178 4.62 13.44 -0.12
C HIS A 178 3.23 12.84 0.13
N GLU A 179 2.53 13.29 1.17
CA GLU A 179 1.18 12.79 1.51
C GLU A 179 0.14 13.17 0.46
N GLY A 180 0.20 14.40 -0.09
CA GLY A 180 -0.78 14.87 -1.07
C GLY A 180 -0.74 14.14 -2.43
N MET A 181 0.39 13.54 -2.79
CA MET A 181 0.50 12.69 -3.99
C MET A 181 0.00 11.24 -3.74
N GLN A 182 -0.18 10.83 -2.48
CA GLN A 182 -0.73 9.51 -2.15
C GLN A 182 -2.25 9.52 -2.47
N GLY A 183 -2.67 8.65 -3.39
CA GLY A 183 -4.08 8.57 -3.84
C GLY A 183 -4.50 9.57 -4.91
N ALA A 184 -3.60 10.44 -5.40
CA ALA A 184 -3.89 11.31 -6.53
C ALA A 184 -3.55 10.59 -7.86
N GLY A 185 -4.45 10.70 -8.84
CA GLY A 185 -4.18 10.30 -10.22
C GLY A 185 -2.89 10.94 -10.72
N ILE A 186 -2.08 10.17 -11.44
CA ILE A 186 -0.73 10.58 -11.85
C ILE A 186 -0.76 11.89 -12.66
N PHE A 187 -1.68 12.00 -13.62
CA PHE A 187 -1.81 13.15 -14.51
C PHE A 187 -2.59 14.29 -13.83
N SER A 188 -3.68 13.95 -13.14
CA SER A 188 -4.51 14.91 -12.41
C SER A 188 -3.75 15.57 -11.26
N GLY A 189 -2.98 14.80 -10.49
CA GLY A 189 -2.10 15.25 -9.42
C GLY A 189 -0.96 16.14 -9.92
N ALA A 190 -0.32 15.74 -11.02
CA ALA A 190 0.65 16.60 -11.71
C ALA A 190 -0.01 17.91 -12.19
N GLY A 191 -1.23 17.85 -12.73
CA GLY A 191 -2.02 19.02 -13.13
C GLY A 191 -2.32 19.98 -11.97
N VAL A 192 -2.70 19.46 -10.80
CA VAL A 192 -2.93 20.27 -9.59
C VAL A 192 -1.62 20.93 -9.12
N ARG A 193 -0.51 20.19 -9.07
CA ARG A 193 0.79 20.78 -8.68
C ARG A 193 1.27 21.84 -9.67
N LEU A 194 1.07 21.62 -10.97
CA LEU A 194 1.36 22.63 -12.01
C LEU A 194 0.48 23.86 -11.85
N SER A 195 -0.78 23.69 -11.43
CA SER A 195 -1.69 24.80 -11.09
C SER A 195 -1.20 25.59 -9.88
N GLY A 196 -0.69 24.91 -8.85
CA GLY A 196 0.02 25.54 -7.73
C GLY A 196 1.23 26.35 -8.21
N GLY A 197 1.97 25.82 -9.19
CA GLY A 197 3.06 26.52 -9.88
C GLY A 197 2.60 27.78 -10.63
N VAL A 198 1.45 27.74 -11.32
CA VAL A 198 0.84 28.90 -12.01
C VAL A 198 0.44 29.98 -11.01
N ILE A 199 -0.31 29.59 -9.97
CA ILE A 199 -0.76 30.49 -8.89
C ILE A 199 0.46 31.11 -8.20
N GLY A 200 1.45 30.29 -7.85
CA GLY A 200 2.69 30.72 -7.24
C GLY A 200 3.45 31.72 -8.10
N ALA A 201 3.64 31.43 -9.38
CA ALA A 201 4.36 32.33 -10.29
C ALA A 201 3.66 33.69 -10.43
N PHE A 202 2.33 33.67 -10.47
CA PHE A 202 1.51 34.89 -10.49
C PHE A 202 1.61 35.68 -9.17
N LEU A 203 1.51 35.02 -8.02
CA LEU A 203 1.66 35.64 -6.70
C LEU A 203 3.04 36.24 -6.49
N ILE A 204 4.10 35.51 -6.83
CA ILE A 204 5.50 35.99 -6.76
C ILE A 204 5.69 37.19 -7.67
N ALA A 205 5.18 37.13 -8.91
CA ALA A 205 5.31 38.24 -9.85
C ALA A 205 4.53 39.48 -9.44
N THR A 206 3.32 39.32 -8.90
CA THR A 206 2.51 40.45 -8.41
C THR A 206 3.08 41.03 -7.12
N THR A 207 3.43 40.22 -6.12
CA THR A 207 3.98 40.74 -4.85
C THR A 207 5.35 41.40 -5.03
N LEU A 208 6.34 40.72 -5.62
CA LEU A 208 7.70 41.25 -5.78
C LEU A 208 7.81 42.26 -6.93
N GLY A 209 7.00 42.11 -7.97
CA GLY A 209 7.01 42.98 -9.13
C GLY A 209 6.26 44.29 -8.89
N VAL A 210 5.09 44.27 -8.23
CA VAL A 210 4.33 45.49 -7.92
C VAL A 210 5.13 46.43 -7.03
N MET A 211 5.85 45.88 -6.04
CA MET A 211 6.75 46.64 -5.18
C MET A 211 7.91 47.32 -5.95
N ARG A 212 8.29 46.81 -7.13
CA ARG A 212 9.44 47.31 -7.90
C ARG A 212 9.06 48.16 -9.11
N ARG A 213 7.92 47.90 -9.76
CA ARG A 213 7.59 48.47 -11.09
C ARG A 213 6.12 48.87 -11.28
N GLY A 214 5.25 48.60 -10.31
CA GLY A 214 3.81 48.86 -10.37
C GLY A 214 3.02 47.83 -11.19
N LEU A 215 1.72 47.68 -10.87
CA LEU A 215 0.85 46.58 -11.34
C LEU A 215 0.78 46.46 -12.88
N GLY A 216 0.50 47.54 -13.58
CA GLY A 216 0.33 47.51 -15.04
C GLY A 216 1.59 47.11 -15.83
N ARG A 217 2.78 47.47 -15.32
CA ARG A 217 4.06 47.14 -15.98
C ARG A 217 4.46 45.68 -15.75
N GLU A 218 4.11 45.09 -14.61
CA GLU A 218 4.37 43.67 -14.34
C GLU A 218 3.47 42.74 -15.15
N PHE A 219 2.18 43.07 -15.29
CA PHE A 219 1.30 42.33 -16.21
C PHE A 219 1.80 42.40 -17.66
N ALA A 220 2.34 43.55 -18.07
CA ALA A 220 2.97 43.70 -19.39
C ALA A 220 4.25 42.86 -19.53
N GLU A 221 5.05 42.67 -18.48
CA GLU A 221 6.24 41.81 -18.49
C GLU A 221 5.89 40.31 -18.46
N LEU A 222 4.86 39.90 -17.71
CA LEU A 222 4.36 38.51 -17.68
C LEU A 222 3.79 38.07 -19.04
N THR A 223 3.12 38.98 -19.74
CA THR A 223 2.52 38.71 -21.07
C THR A 223 3.48 39.02 -22.23
N LYS A 224 4.65 39.59 -21.96
CA LYS A 224 5.67 39.96 -22.95
C LYS A 224 6.13 38.80 -23.84
N PRO A 225 6.32 37.56 -23.34
CA PRO A 225 6.69 36.43 -24.19
C PRO A 225 5.65 36.12 -25.27
N LEU A 226 4.35 36.31 -24.97
CA LEU A 226 3.24 36.08 -25.91
C LEU A 226 3.16 37.14 -27.01
N ARG A 227 3.73 38.33 -26.78
CA ARG A 227 3.67 39.47 -27.72
C ARG A 227 4.82 39.53 -28.72
N ARG A 228 5.81 38.61 -28.62
CA ARG A 228 6.98 38.59 -29.51
C ARG A 228 7.15 37.22 -30.19
N PRO A 229 6.91 37.11 -31.51
CA PRO A 229 6.83 35.81 -32.19
C PRO A 229 8.12 34.99 -32.15
N GLN A 230 9.30 35.62 -32.21
CA GLN A 230 10.58 34.92 -32.13
C GLN A 230 10.90 34.40 -30.72
N GLY A 231 10.59 35.18 -29.68
CA GLY A 231 10.78 34.76 -28.29
C GLY A 231 9.77 33.69 -27.84
N MET A 232 8.52 33.81 -28.31
CA MET A 232 7.46 32.85 -28.06
C MET A 232 7.79 31.47 -28.63
N ARG A 233 8.30 31.40 -29.86
CA ARG A 233 8.69 30.11 -30.48
C ARG A 233 9.80 29.41 -29.70
N ALA A 234 10.84 30.14 -29.29
CA ALA A 234 11.93 29.56 -28.51
C ALA A 234 11.44 29.07 -27.14
N LEU A 235 10.58 29.86 -26.46
CA LEU A 235 10.01 29.49 -25.16
C LEU A 235 9.05 28.31 -25.24
N LEU A 236 8.25 28.24 -26.31
CA LEU A 236 7.37 27.11 -26.60
C LEU A 236 8.16 25.83 -26.80
N ILE A 237 9.19 25.86 -27.66
CA ILE A 237 10.05 24.69 -27.91
C ILE A 237 10.71 24.22 -26.61
N ALA A 238 11.29 25.14 -25.83
CA ALA A 238 11.92 24.81 -24.55
C ALA A 238 10.92 24.20 -23.55
N SER A 239 9.70 24.74 -23.48
CA SER A 239 8.65 24.28 -22.57
C SER A 239 8.06 22.94 -22.99
N VAL A 240 7.87 22.70 -24.30
CA VAL A 240 7.39 21.41 -24.81
C VAL A 240 8.44 20.32 -24.56
N ILE A 241 9.72 20.59 -24.85
CA ILE A 241 10.78 19.61 -24.61
C ILE A 241 10.90 19.30 -23.10
N GLY A 242 10.94 20.33 -22.25
CA GLY A 242 11.18 20.15 -20.82
C GLY A 242 9.96 19.69 -20.02
N SER A 243 8.76 20.15 -20.36
CA SER A 243 7.57 19.97 -19.52
C SER A 243 6.45 19.18 -20.17
N VAL A 244 6.55 18.81 -21.46
CA VAL A 244 5.56 17.94 -22.12
C VAL A 244 6.20 16.62 -22.53
N LEU A 245 7.21 16.68 -23.40
CA LEU A 245 7.93 15.50 -23.88
C LEU A 245 8.73 14.82 -22.78
N GLY A 246 9.23 15.57 -21.79
CA GLY A 246 9.90 14.98 -20.64
C GLY A 246 8.95 14.31 -19.66
N LEU A 247 7.71 14.84 -19.51
CA LEU A 247 6.81 14.36 -18.46
C LEU A 247 6.06 13.08 -18.85
N ILE A 248 5.75 12.82 -20.12
CA ILE A 248 5.07 11.57 -20.50
C ILE A 248 5.95 10.33 -20.23
N PRO A 249 7.22 10.28 -20.70
CA PRO A 249 8.13 9.17 -20.43
C PRO A 249 8.55 9.10 -18.96
N TYR A 250 8.56 10.23 -18.26
CA TYR A 250 8.76 10.27 -16.80
C TYR A 250 7.69 9.46 -16.06
N HIS A 251 6.41 9.64 -16.39
CA HIS A 251 5.33 8.87 -15.76
C HIS A 251 5.33 7.40 -16.18
N LEU A 252 5.71 7.11 -17.43
CA LEU A 252 5.93 5.72 -17.87
C LEU A 252 7.06 5.06 -17.08
N ALA A 253 8.17 5.76 -16.87
CA ALA A 253 9.29 5.27 -16.07
C ALA A 253 8.91 5.04 -14.60
N LEU A 254 8.06 5.90 -14.01
CA LEU A 254 7.53 5.70 -12.66
C LEU A 254 6.59 4.48 -12.55
N ARG A 255 5.92 4.11 -13.63
CA ARG A 255 5.05 2.93 -13.69
C ARG A 255 5.83 1.64 -13.85
N GLU A 256 6.90 1.66 -14.64
CA GLU A 256 7.66 0.49 -15.09
C GLU A 256 8.90 0.20 -14.24
N LEU A 257 9.39 1.19 -13.48
CA LEU A 257 10.58 1.07 -12.63
C LEU A 257 10.21 1.26 -11.17
N SER A 258 10.94 0.59 -10.28
CA SER A 258 10.84 0.87 -8.85
C SER A 258 11.23 2.32 -8.55
N ALA A 259 10.65 2.91 -7.49
CA ALA A 259 10.85 4.33 -7.16
C ALA A 259 12.33 4.71 -7.03
N GLY A 260 13.15 3.84 -6.44
CA GLY A 260 14.61 4.04 -6.33
C GLY A 260 15.32 4.01 -7.68
N VAL A 261 15.00 3.05 -8.56
CA VAL A 261 15.58 2.97 -9.91
C VAL A 261 15.13 4.16 -10.76
N ALA A 262 13.86 4.55 -10.69
CA ALA A 262 13.34 5.74 -11.38
C ALA A 262 14.05 7.02 -10.91
N ALA A 263 14.16 7.23 -9.60
CA ALA A 263 14.87 8.37 -9.02
C ALA A 263 16.34 8.45 -9.45
N LEU A 264 17.03 7.30 -9.49
CA LEU A 264 18.41 7.21 -9.97
C LEU A 264 18.49 7.58 -11.45
N VAL A 265 17.61 7.04 -12.29
CA VAL A 265 17.55 7.35 -13.72
C VAL A 265 17.29 8.84 -13.95
N PHE A 266 16.38 9.48 -13.20
CA PHE A 266 16.11 10.92 -13.32
C PHE A 266 17.30 11.78 -12.87
N SER A 267 18.07 11.33 -11.89
CA SER A 267 19.29 11.99 -11.43
C SER A 267 20.43 12.00 -12.46
N THR A 268 20.29 11.29 -13.59
CA THR A 268 21.25 11.33 -14.70
C THR A 268 21.23 12.64 -15.51
N THR A 269 20.27 13.54 -15.25
CA THR A 269 20.12 14.82 -15.98
C THR A 269 21.45 15.61 -16.13
N PRO A 270 22.30 15.76 -15.09
CA PRO A 270 23.60 16.43 -15.22
C PRO A 270 24.63 15.71 -16.12
N LEU A 271 24.48 14.40 -16.34
CA LEU A 271 25.32 13.64 -17.27
C LEU A 271 24.97 14.00 -18.72
N PHE A 272 23.68 14.21 -19.01
CA PHE A 272 23.21 14.64 -20.33
C PHE A 272 23.53 16.11 -20.63
N THR A 273 23.69 16.98 -19.62
CA THR A 273 24.03 18.39 -19.87
C THR A 273 25.46 18.57 -20.41
N LEU A 274 26.37 17.62 -20.18
CA LEU A 274 27.75 17.62 -20.69
C LEU A 274 27.86 17.53 -22.22
N PRO A 275 27.27 16.51 -22.90
CA PRO A 275 27.32 16.42 -24.37
C PRO A 275 26.51 17.53 -25.05
N PHE A 276 25.37 17.96 -24.48
CA PHE A 276 24.59 19.07 -25.03
C PHE A 276 25.32 20.41 -25.01
N ALA A 277 26.26 20.60 -24.08
CA ALA A 277 27.13 21.77 -24.09
C ALA A 277 28.00 21.84 -25.37
N ARG A 278 28.31 20.70 -26.00
CA ARG A 278 29.10 20.61 -27.25
C ARG A 278 28.26 20.80 -28.52
N LEU A 279 27.02 20.32 -28.51
CA LEU A 279 26.10 20.37 -29.65
C LEU A 279 25.44 21.75 -29.85
N GLY A 280 25.74 22.71 -28.97
CA GLY A 280 24.89 23.86 -28.79
C GLY A 280 25.57 25.23 -28.77
N VAL A 281 25.80 25.79 -29.96
CA VAL A 281 26.17 27.20 -30.26
C VAL A 281 27.66 27.56 -30.08
N ALA A 282 28.16 28.33 -31.05
CA ALA A 282 29.50 28.91 -31.09
C ALA A 282 29.83 29.62 -29.76
N GLY A 283 30.93 29.23 -29.12
CA GLY A 283 31.30 29.66 -27.75
C GLY A 283 31.10 28.59 -26.68
N ALA A 284 30.75 27.35 -27.05
CA ALA A 284 30.69 26.18 -26.18
C ALA A 284 31.93 26.07 -25.27
N ARG A 285 31.72 26.26 -23.97
CA ARG A 285 32.76 26.28 -22.93
C ARG A 285 33.40 24.89 -22.79
N ARG A 286 34.73 24.85 -22.61
CA ARG A 286 35.49 23.59 -22.47
C ARG A 286 35.01 22.81 -21.25
N THR A 287 34.59 21.57 -21.48
CA THR A 287 34.37 20.58 -20.41
C THR A 287 35.71 20.23 -19.77
N THR A 288 35.95 20.68 -18.54
CA THR A 288 37.17 20.34 -17.80
C THR A 288 37.06 18.94 -17.18
N PRO A 289 38.17 18.18 -17.03
CA PRO A 289 38.15 16.87 -16.37
C PRO A 289 37.52 16.89 -14.97
N SER A 290 37.78 17.93 -14.18
CA SER A 290 37.20 18.10 -12.84
C SER A 290 35.67 18.26 -12.86
N LEU A 291 35.13 18.82 -13.93
CA LEU A 291 33.68 19.04 -14.09
C LEU A 291 32.97 17.76 -14.53
N ILE A 292 33.62 16.93 -15.34
CA ILE A 292 33.17 15.56 -15.64
C ILE A 292 33.24 14.69 -14.38
N ALA A 293 34.39 14.69 -13.69
CA ALA A 293 34.60 13.92 -12.46
C ALA A 293 33.60 14.30 -11.36
N GLY A 294 33.36 15.61 -11.13
CA GLY A 294 32.41 16.08 -10.12
C GLY A 294 30.96 15.72 -10.46
N THR A 295 30.60 15.66 -11.73
CA THR A 295 29.27 15.23 -12.18
C THR A 295 29.05 13.74 -11.94
N TRP A 296 30.03 12.90 -12.30
CA TRP A 296 29.98 11.46 -12.02
C TRP A 296 29.98 11.17 -10.51
N LEU A 297 30.83 11.87 -9.74
CA LEU A 297 30.89 11.72 -8.29
C LEU A 297 29.54 12.06 -7.63
N GLY A 298 28.89 13.14 -8.10
CA GLY A 298 27.54 13.51 -7.66
C GLY A 298 26.50 12.44 -7.98
N PHE A 299 26.49 11.94 -9.22
CA PHE A 299 25.57 10.89 -9.67
C PHE A 299 25.75 9.57 -8.89
N PHE A 300 26.98 9.09 -8.72
CA PHE A 300 27.27 7.89 -7.94
C PHE A 300 26.89 8.06 -6.47
N GLY A 301 27.08 9.27 -5.92
CA GLY A 301 26.60 9.60 -4.58
C GLY A 301 25.09 9.42 -4.43
N VAL A 302 24.29 9.89 -5.40
CA VAL A 302 22.83 9.66 -5.42
C VAL A 302 22.52 8.16 -5.51
N GLY A 303 23.23 7.42 -6.35
CA GLY A 303 23.10 5.97 -6.45
C GLY A 303 23.35 5.24 -5.13
N ILE A 304 24.37 5.66 -4.38
CA ILE A 304 24.68 5.11 -3.05
C ILE A 304 23.59 5.46 -2.05
N VAL A 305 23.07 6.70 -2.03
CA VAL A 305 21.94 7.06 -1.15
C VAL A 305 20.74 6.16 -1.42
N LEU A 306 20.36 6.01 -2.69
CA LEU A 306 19.18 5.23 -3.05
C LEU A 306 19.39 3.73 -2.81
N TRP A 307 20.58 3.22 -3.10
CA TRP A 307 20.96 1.84 -2.80
C TRP A 307 20.96 1.58 -1.30
N ALA A 308 21.49 2.51 -0.50
CA ALA A 308 21.55 2.36 0.95
C ALA A 308 20.18 2.55 1.61
N GLN A 309 19.26 3.32 1.03
CA GLN A 309 17.86 3.33 1.43
C GLN A 309 17.16 2.01 1.07
N ALA A 310 17.43 1.43 -0.12
CA ALA A 310 16.90 0.13 -0.51
C ALA A 310 17.48 -1.03 0.31
N CYS A 311 18.77 -0.95 0.64
CA CYS A 311 19.45 -1.89 1.54
C CYS A 311 19.08 -1.65 2.98
N GLY A 312 18.82 -0.42 3.44
CA GLY A 312 18.27 -0.12 4.77
C GLY A 312 16.86 -0.69 4.95
N VAL A 313 16.08 -0.79 3.87
CA VAL A 313 14.84 -1.57 3.84
C VAL A 313 15.11 -3.09 3.98
N ALA A 314 16.30 -3.57 3.59
CA ALA A 314 16.79 -4.93 3.82
C ALA A 314 17.59 -5.10 5.14
N GLU A 315 18.07 -4.01 5.77
CA GLU A 315 19.01 -3.98 6.90
C GLU A 315 18.37 -3.48 8.22
N ASP A 316 17.07 -3.19 8.19
CA ASP A 316 16.15 -3.37 9.34
C ASP A 316 16.07 -4.86 9.80
N GLN A 317 16.97 -5.70 9.28
CA GLN A 317 17.25 -7.06 9.72
C GLN A 317 18.51 -7.19 10.61
N THR A 318 19.10 -6.10 11.10
CA THR A 318 20.20 -6.21 12.09
C THR A 318 19.67 -6.25 13.53
N VAL A 319 19.23 -7.46 13.90
CA VAL A 319 19.10 -8.09 15.23
C VAL A 319 18.45 -7.25 16.36
N LYS A 320 17.14 -7.48 16.56
CA LYS A 320 16.41 -7.23 17.82
C LYS A 320 15.40 -8.37 18.07
N PRO A 321 15.02 -8.68 19.32
CA PRO A 321 14.71 -10.03 19.84
C PRO A 321 13.35 -10.66 19.43
N ASN A 322 12.91 -10.45 18.19
CA ASN A 322 11.64 -10.94 17.63
C ASN A 322 11.79 -11.39 16.15
N ALA A 323 12.97 -11.87 15.75
CA ALA A 323 13.11 -12.51 14.43
C ALA A 323 12.23 -13.76 14.41
N ILE A 324 11.38 -13.86 13.38
CA ILE A 324 10.56 -15.04 13.12
C ILE A 324 11.29 -15.84 12.05
N GLU A 325 11.43 -17.14 12.24
CA GLU A 325 12.00 -18.07 11.29
C GLU A 325 10.95 -19.11 10.87
N VAL A 326 10.81 -19.30 9.56
CA VAL A 326 10.00 -20.38 9.00
C VAL A 326 10.89 -21.63 8.97
N HIS A 327 10.69 -22.53 9.93
CA HIS A 327 11.55 -23.69 10.12
C HIS A 327 11.44 -24.73 9.00
N SER A 328 10.21 -25.00 8.57
CA SER A 328 9.92 -26.07 7.62
C SER A 328 8.56 -25.84 6.98
N THR A 329 8.43 -26.26 5.72
CA THR A 329 7.16 -26.36 5.00
C THR A 329 6.89 -27.82 4.66
N VAL A 330 5.62 -28.23 4.68
CA VAL A 330 5.20 -29.59 4.34
C VAL A 330 3.99 -29.56 3.41
N GLU A 331 3.98 -30.46 2.45
CA GLU A 331 2.83 -30.71 1.58
C GLU A 331 1.84 -31.61 2.30
N GLY A 332 0.55 -31.24 2.25
CA GLY A 332 -0.53 -31.98 2.85
C GLY A 332 -1.39 -32.71 1.83
N PRO A 333 -2.52 -33.28 2.26
CA PRO A 333 -3.46 -33.93 1.36
C PRO A 333 -4.12 -32.97 0.36
N LEU A 334 -4.80 -33.56 -0.64
CA LEU A 334 -5.66 -32.82 -1.56
C LEU A 334 -6.81 -32.18 -0.79
N GLY A 335 -6.90 -30.86 -0.83
CA GLY A 335 -7.85 -30.09 -0.06
C GLY A 335 -7.68 -28.58 -0.26
N ARG A 336 -8.79 -27.85 -0.24
CA ARG A 336 -8.83 -26.39 -0.39
C ARG A 336 -9.56 -25.71 0.77
N TYR A 337 -9.24 -24.43 0.95
CA TYR A 337 -9.90 -23.50 1.87
C TYR A 337 -9.87 -23.95 3.34
N PRO A 338 -8.67 -24.10 3.93
CA PRO A 338 -8.52 -24.67 5.25
C PRO A 338 -9.24 -23.86 6.33
N ARG A 339 -9.76 -24.57 7.33
CA ARG A 339 -10.12 -24.06 8.65
C ARG A 339 -9.39 -24.82 9.72
N VAL A 340 -9.26 -24.20 10.88
CA VAL A 340 -8.54 -24.77 12.00
C VAL A 340 -9.47 -24.92 13.19
N GLY A 341 -9.39 -26.07 13.85
CA GLY A 341 -9.88 -26.27 15.21
C GLY A 341 -8.69 -26.34 16.18
N ASP A 342 -8.96 -26.76 17.40
CA ASP A 342 -7.92 -26.92 18.42
C ASP A 342 -7.00 -28.11 18.11
N MET A 343 -5.86 -28.15 18.80
CA MET A 343 -4.88 -29.24 18.72
C MET A 343 -4.41 -29.55 17.30
N GLY A 344 -4.30 -28.51 16.46
CA GLY A 344 -3.79 -28.61 15.11
C GLY A 344 -4.74 -29.23 14.09
N ARG A 345 -6.02 -29.44 14.45
CA ARG A 345 -7.00 -30.02 13.53
C ARG A 345 -7.27 -29.06 12.36
N VAL A 346 -7.24 -29.57 11.14
CA VAL A 346 -7.48 -28.83 9.91
C VAL A 346 -8.64 -29.47 9.16
N LEU A 347 -9.67 -28.68 8.83
CA LEU A 347 -10.76 -29.07 7.95
C LEU A 347 -10.50 -28.47 6.56
N ALA A 348 -10.72 -29.23 5.49
CA ALA A 348 -10.59 -28.76 4.12
C ALA A 348 -11.64 -29.39 3.19
N THR A 349 -11.91 -28.74 2.06
CA THR A 349 -12.79 -29.27 1.02
C THR A 349 -11.98 -29.98 -0.06
N GLN A 350 -12.23 -31.26 -0.26
CA GLN A 350 -11.64 -32.07 -1.33
C GLN A 350 -12.64 -32.20 -2.48
N LYS A 351 -12.16 -32.08 -3.72
CA LYS A 351 -12.97 -32.34 -4.93
C LYS A 351 -12.79 -33.80 -5.32
N LEU A 352 -13.87 -34.57 -5.36
CA LEU A 352 -13.85 -36.00 -5.71
C LEU A 352 -14.07 -36.22 -7.21
N GLY A 353 -14.88 -35.36 -7.84
CA GLY A 353 -15.27 -35.49 -9.25
C GLY A 353 -16.08 -34.28 -9.73
N ASP A 354 -16.77 -34.42 -10.85
CA ASP A 354 -17.61 -33.35 -11.40
C ASP A 354 -18.87 -33.13 -10.55
N GLY A 355 -18.82 -32.09 -9.71
CA GLY A 355 -19.94 -31.68 -8.86
C GLY A 355 -20.03 -32.41 -7.51
N GLU A 356 -19.09 -33.32 -7.22
CA GLU A 356 -18.98 -34.05 -5.95
C GLU A 356 -17.77 -33.59 -5.14
N TYR A 357 -18.01 -33.39 -3.84
CA TYR A 357 -17.05 -32.87 -2.89
C TYR A 357 -17.13 -33.64 -1.58
N ALA A 358 -16.03 -33.66 -0.85
CA ALA A 358 -15.95 -34.12 0.53
C ALA A 358 -15.34 -33.05 1.43
N LEU A 359 -15.76 -33.05 2.69
CA LEU A 359 -15.00 -32.45 3.77
C LEU A 359 -14.06 -33.53 4.32
N ILE A 360 -12.78 -33.18 4.40
CA ILE A 360 -11.77 -34.00 5.06
C ILE A 360 -11.25 -33.25 6.28
N THR A 361 -10.90 -34.01 7.32
CA THR A 361 -10.16 -33.49 8.46
C THR A 361 -8.79 -34.17 8.53
N THR A 362 -7.76 -33.40 8.83
CA THR A 362 -6.40 -33.87 9.14
C THR A 362 -5.89 -33.12 10.37
N ARG A 363 -4.66 -33.40 10.81
CA ARG A 363 -4.00 -32.65 11.89
C ARG A 363 -2.61 -32.24 11.43
N LEU A 364 -2.31 -30.95 11.47
CA LEU A 364 -0.95 -30.44 11.36
C LEU A 364 -0.28 -30.54 12.74
N GLN A 365 0.85 -31.23 12.82
CA GLN A 365 1.58 -31.42 14.07
C GLN A 365 3.09 -31.25 13.89
N LEU A 366 3.74 -30.78 14.96
CA LEU A 366 5.19 -30.66 15.06
C LEU A 366 5.67 -31.62 16.15
N GLU A 367 6.27 -32.74 15.74
CA GLU A 367 6.78 -33.79 16.62
C GLU A 367 8.27 -33.98 16.37
N ASN A 368 9.09 -33.99 17.45
CA ASN A 368 10.55 -34.12 17.36
C ASN A 368 11.24 -33.12 16.42
N GLY A 369 10.63 -31.96 16.17
CA GLY A 369 11.12 -30.93 15.24
C GLY A 369 10.73 -31.14 13.79
N GLU A 370 9.95 -32.19 13.48
CA GLU A 370 9.43 -32.48 12.14
C GLU A 370 7.96 -32.10 12.05
N LEU A 371 7.61 -31.31 11.02
CA LEU A 371 6.25 -30.89 10.73
C LEU A 371 5.60 -31.88 9.78
N SER A 372 4.41 -32.39 10.12
CA SER A 372 3.68 -33.33 9.28
C SER A 372 2.16 -33.16 9.40
N PHE A 373 1.46 -33.61 8.36
CA PHE A 373 0.02 -33.84 8.40
C PHE A 373 -0.26 -35.29 8.75
N ASN A 374 -1.20 -35.53 9.66
CA ASN A 374 -1.72 -36.87 9.91
C ASN A 374 -2.56 -37.37 8.72
N PRO A 375 -2.81 -38.69 8.62
CA PRO A 375 -3.75 -39.23 7.66
C PRO A 375 -5.10 -38.49 7.72
N GLU A 376 -5.68 -38.24 6.55
CA GLU A 376 -6.98 -37.58 6.44
C GLU A 376 -8.11 -38.53 6.82
N GLU A 377 -9.15 -37.97 7.42
CA GLU A 377 -10.41 -38.63 7.74
C GLU A 377 -11.52 -37.93 6.96
N GLU A 378 -12.35 -38.71 6.26
CA GLU A 378 -13.55 -38.18 5.61
C GLU A 378 -14.58 -37.82 6.69
N VAL A 379 -15.19 -36.65 6.54
CA VAL A 379 -16.19 -36.11 7.46
C VAL A 379 -17.59 -36.27 6.87
N VAL A 380 -17.82 -35.66 5.71
CA VAL A 380 -19.08 -35.72 4.98
C VAL A 380 -18.78 -35.57 3.49
N GLN A 381 -19.54 -36.23 2.63
CA GLN A 381 -19.42 -36.11 1.17
C GLN A 381 -20.79 -35.92 0.53
N GLY A 382 -20.82 -35.23 -0.60
CA GLY A 382 -22.07 -35.03 -1.32
C GLY A 382 -21.92 -34.23 -2.60
N SER A 383 -23.06 -34.02 -3.25
CA SER A 383 -23.19 -33.22 -4.46
C SER A 383 -24.04 -31.97 -4.21
N GLY A 384 -24.01 -31.02 -5.15
CA GLY A 384 -24.77 -29.77 -5.05
C GLY A 384 -24.22 -28.79 -4.02
N TRP A 385 -22.96 -28.96 -3.61
CA TRP A 385 -22.31 -28.04 -2.68
C TRP A 385 -21.99 -26.70 -3.34
N PHE A 386 -22.05 -25.61 -2.57
CA PHE A 386 -21.58 -24.30 -2.99
C PHE A 386 -20.13 -24.08 -2.51
N VAL A 387 -19.17 -24.60 -3.27
CA VAL A 387 -17.74 -24.50 -2.92
C VAL A 387 -17.15 -23.22 -3.52
N ASN A 388 -16.68 -22.32 -2.66
CA ASN A 388 -16.05 -21.07 -3.09
C ASN A 388 -14.92 -20.64 -2.12
N TRP A 389 -14.11 -19.67 -2.55
CA TRP A 389 -12.93 -19.21 -1.82
C TRP A 389 -13.23 -18.20 -0.70
N ALA A 390 -14.39 -17.53 -0.77
CA ALA A 390 -14.76 -16.45 0.13
C ALA A 390 -15.42 -16.98 1.40
N ASP A 391 -16.38 -17.90 1.21
CA ASP A 391 -17.14 -18.59 2.24
C ASP A 391 -16.75 -20.07 2.24
N ALA A 392 -15.95 -20.44 3.24
CA ALA A 392 -15.44 -21.78 3.43
C ALA A 392 -16.24 -22.50 4.52
N PRO A 393 -16.27 -23.84 4.52
CA PRO A 393 -16.71 -24.68 5.65
C PRO A 393 -16.22 -24.15 7.00
N ALA A 394 -16.82 -24.56 8.12
CA ALA A 394 -16.32 -24.24 9.46
C ALA A 394 -16.18 -25.51 10.30
N ILE A 395 -15.26 -25.46 11.27
CA ILE A 395 -15.11 -26.49 12.30
C ILE A 395 -15.10 -25.79 13.66
N SER A 396 -15.81 -26.36 14.61
CA SER A 396 -15.77 -25.92 16.02
C SER A 396 -14.39 -26.21 16.62
N PRO A 397 -13.92 -25.42 17.61
CA PRO A 397 -12.61 -25.64 18.23
C PRO A 397 -12.40 -27.08 18.73
N ASP A 398 -13.40 -27.68 19.39
CA ASP A 398 -13.35 -29.07 19.85
C ASP A 398 -13.47 -30.11 18.72
N GLY A 399 -13.87 -29.68 17.51
CA GLY A 399 -14.16 -30.49 16.33
C GLY A 399 -15.37 -31.41 16.48
N GLY A 400 -16.28 -31.10 17.40
CA GLY A 400 -17.54 -31.82 17.57
C GLY A 400 -18.59 -31.45 16.53
N LEU A 401 -18.43 -30.32 15.85
CA LEU A 401 -19.35 -29.79 14.85
C LEU A 401 -18.60 -29.24 13.64
N VAL A 402 -19.09 -29.57 12.45
CA VAL A 402 -18.62 -29.04 11.16
C VAL A 402 -19.77 -28.42 10.37
N THR A 403 -19.48 -27.47 9.48
CA THR A 403 -20.46 -26.89 8.56
C THR A 403 -19.97 -26.88 7.12
N TRP A 404 -20.87 -26.94 6.16
CA TRP A 404 -20.61 -26.73 4.72
C TRP A 404 -21.78 -25.99 4.07
N LEU A 405 -21.60 -25.61 2.81
CA LEU A 405 -22.59 -24.86 2.05
C LEU A 405 -23.27 -25.76 1.03
N GLN A 406 -24.59 -25.83 1.08
CA GLN A 406 -25.41 -26.63 0.17
C GLN A 406 -26.29 -25.72 -0.69
N LYS A 407 -26.33 -25.94 -2.01
CA LYS A 407 -27.27 -25.23 -2.88
C LYS A 407 -28.71 -25.50 -2.47
N ALA A 408 -29.49 -24.43 -2.35
CA ALA A 408 -30.89 -24.45 -1.94
C ALA A 408 -31.86 -23.92 -3.01
N GLY A 409 -31.34 -23.45 -4.16
CA GLY A 409 -32.14 -22.89 -5.25
C GLY A 409 -31.36 -22.78 -6.55
N SER A 410 -32.02 -22.27 -7.58
CA SER A 410 -31.41 -22.01 -8.89
C SER A 410 -30.57 -20.72 -8.92
N GLY A 411 -30.73 -19.83 -7.94
CA GLY A 411 -29.96 -18.61 -7.82
C GLY A 411 -28.48 -18.87 -7.54
N THR A 412 -27.65 -17.93 -8.01
CA THR A 412 -26.18 -18.01 -7.84
C THR A 412 -25.78 -18.04 -6.37
N TYR A 413 -26.50 -17.36 -5.49
CA TYR A 413 -26.22 -17.26 -4.06
C TYR A 413 -27.30 -17.93 -3.19
N ASP A 414 -28.15 -18.78 -3.77
CA ASP A 414 -29.12 -19.55 -3.00
C ASP A 414 -28.43 -20.79 -2.40
N TYR A 415 -27.91 -20.64 -1.19
CA TYR A 415 -27.27 -21.72 -0.46
C TYR A 415 -27.51 -21.61 1.05
N HIS A 416 -27.53 -22.76 1.70
CA HIS A 416 -27.76 -22.91 3.14
C HIS A 416 -26.49 -23.40 3.83
N VAL A 417 -26.30 -23.02 5.09
CA VAL A 417 -25.24 -23.58 5.96
C VAL A 417 -25.77 -24.87 6.58
N GLN A 418 -25.31 -26.00 6.07
CA GLN A 418 -25.56 -27.32 6.66
C GLN A 418 -24.57 -27.59 7.78
N TYR A 419 -24.93 -28.45 8.73
CA TYR A 419 -24.00 -28.91 9.76
C TYR A 419 -24.12 -30.40 10.06
N ALA A 420 -23.03 -30.96 10.58
CA ALA A 420 -22.97 -32.32 11.08
C ALA A 420 -22.30 -32.36 12.45
N LEU A 421 -22.73 -33.32 13.26
CA LEU A 421 -22.24 -33.55 14.62
C LEU A 421 -21.39 -34.81 14.66
N ARG A 422 -20.25 -34.72 15.35
CA ARG A 422 -19.37 -35.86 15.58
C ARG A 422 -19.95 -36.77 16.66
N GLN A 423 -20.10 -38.03 16.33
CA GLN A 423 -20.61 -39.08 17.20
C GLN A 423 -19.50 -39.70 18.04
N GLU A 424 -19.87 -40.51 19.04
CA GLU A 424 -18.92 -41.20 19.93
C GLU A 424 -17.99 -42.17 19.18
N ASP A 425 -18.47 -42.78 18.08
CA ASP A 425 -17.69 -43.66 17.22
C ASP A 425 -16.75 -42.91 16.25
N GLY A 426 -16.78 -41.57 16.29
CA GLY A 426 -15.97 -40.69 15.44
C GLY A 426 -16.60 -40.33 14.11
N SER A 427 -17.73 -40.94 13.73
CA SER A 427 -18.49 -40.60 12.52
C SER A 427 -19.17 -39.24 12.65
N PHE A 428 -19.61 -38.66 11.54
CA PHE A 428 -20.37 -37.41 11.51
C PHE A 428 -21.80 -37.66 11.05
N GLU A 429 -22.78 -37.21 11.82
CA GLU A 429 -24.19 -37.30 11.51
C GLU A 429 -24.71 -35.93 11.06
N GLU A 430 -25.21 -35.85 9.82
CA GLU A 430 -25.81 -34.64 9.26
C GLU A 430 -27.10 -34.26 10.00
N GLN A 431 -27.24 -32.98 10.34
CA GLN A 431 -28.38 -32.46 11.11
C GLN A 431 -29.27 -31.50 10.29
N GLY A 432 -28.88 -31.22 9.05
CA GLY A 432 -29.54 -30.23 8.20
C GLY A 432 -29.03 -28.80 8.41
N PRO A 433 -29.83 -27.77 8.07
CA PRO A 433 -29.39 -26.38 8.14
C PRO A 433 -29.27 -25.86 9.58
N VAL A 434 -28.30 -24.98 9.80
CA VAL A 434 -28.17 -24.24 11.08
C VAL A 434 -29.36 -23.30 11.32
N HIS A 435 -30.01 -22.85 10.26
CA HIS A 435 -31.14 -21.92 10.30
C HIS A 435 -32.49 -22.63 10.04
N GLU A 436 -33.59 -21.93 10.31
CA GLU A 436 -34.96 -22.42 10.14
C GLU A 436 -35.59 -22.01 8.81
N HIS A 437 -35.02 -20.99 8.14
CA HIS A 437 -35.49 -20.54 6.85
C HIS A 437 -35.28 -21.62 5.77
N THR A 438 -36.36 -22.00 5.06
CA THR A 438 -36.38 -23.07 4.06
C THR A 438 -36.39 -22.58 2.62
N GLY A 439 -36.57 -21.27 2.41
CA GLY A 439 -36.62 -20.65 1.09
C GLY A 439 -35.25 -20.40 0.46
N PRO A 440 -35.23 -19.91 -0.79
CA PRO A 440 -34.00 -19.45 -1.43
C PRO A 440 -33.44 -18.22 -0.71
N GLY A 441 -32.12 -18.12 -0.65
CA GLY A 441 -31.41 -17.02 -0.02
C GLY A 441 -30.00 -17.43 0.39
N GLU A 442 -29.13 -16.44 0.52
CA GLU A 442 -27.75 -16.63 0.96
C GLU A 442 -27.71 -16.81 2.48
N HIS A 443 -27.24 -17.97 2.93
CA HIS A 443 -26.91 -18.22 4.33
C HIS A 443 -25.50 -18.77 4.36
N GLY A 444 -24.59 -18.03 4.97
CA GLY A 444 -23.15 -18.28 4.80
C GLY A 444 -22.27 -17.70 5.88
N PHE A 445 -20.97 -17.79 5.65
CA PHE A 445 -19.90 -17.17 6.43
C PHE A 445 -19.90 -17.60 7.90
N ALA A 446 -20.15 -18.89 8.12
CA ALA A 446 -20.33 -19.45 9.44
C ALA A 446 -19.05 -19.39 10.30
N SER A 447 -19.23 -18.94 11.54
CA SER A 447 -18.23 -18.97 12.61
C SER A 447 -18.76 -19.74 13.81
N LEU A 448 -17.89 -20.50 14.46
CA LEU A 448 -18.25 -21.44 15.53
C LEU A 448 -17.36 -21.20 16.75
N ALA A 449 -17.96 -21.25 17.93
CA ALA A 449 -17.26 -21.14 19.21
C ALA A 449 -17.81 -22.16 20.22
N ALA A 450 -16.91 -22.92 20.85
CA ALA A 450 -17.29 -23.96 21.80
C ALA A 450 -17.48 -23.37 23.22
N LEU A 451 -18.74 -23.23 23.66
CA LEU A 451 -19.15 -22.67 24.97
C LEU A 451 -18.93 -23.63 26.15
N GLY A 452 -18.14 -24.69 25.94
CA GLY A 452 -18.01 -25.84 26.84
C GLY A 452 -18.62 -27.11 26.25
N PRO A 453 -18.61 -28.22 27.02
CA PRO A 453 -18.93 -29.54 26.50
C PRO A 453 -20.29 -29.60 25.81
N GLY A 454 -20.28 -30.01 24.54
CA GLY A 454 -21.49 -30.25 23.76
C GLY A 454 -22.32 -29.02 23.43
N ARG A 455 -21.78 -27.80 23.55
CA ARG A 455 -22.48 -26.54 23.22
C ARG A 455 -21.62 -25.67 22.32
N VAL A 456 -22.11 -25.39 21.12
CA VAL A 456 -21.44 -24.55 20.13
C VAL A 456 -22.31 -23.34 19.81
N LEU A 457 -21.79 -22.14 20.03
CA LEU A 457 -22.38 -20.92 19.50
C LEU A 457 -22.03 -20.82 18.01
N ALA A 458 -23.06 -20.81 17.16
CA ALA A 458 -22.93 -20.58 15.73
C ALA A 458 -23.36 -19.16 15.39
N LEU A 459 -22.63 -18.54 14.48
CA LEU A 459 -22.88 -17.21 13.93
C LEU A 459 -22.84 -17.31 12.40
N TRP A 460 -23.83 -16.76 11.70
CA TRP A 460 -23.90 -16.79 10.22
C TRP A 460 -24.52 -15.51 9.65
N LEU A 461 -24.15 -15.19 8.41
CA LEU A 461 -24.84 -14.19 7.61
C LEU A 461 -26.13 -14.78 7.06
N ASP A 462 -27.23 -14.06 7.19
CA ASP A 462 -28.57 -14.52 6.85
C ASP A 462 -29.27 -13.51 5.93
N GLY A 463 -29.40 -13.92 4.66
CA GLY A 463 -29.95 -13.13 3.57
C GLY A 463 -31.43 -13.41 3.30
N ARG A 464 -32.19 -13.99 4.25
CA ARG A 464 -33.61 -14.31 4.03
C ARG A 464 -34.45 -13.12 3.55
N LEU A 465 -34.09 -11.90 3.97
CA LEU A 465 -34.78 -10.66 3.60
C LEU A 465 -34.32 -10.07 2.25
N MET A 466 -33.19 -10.52 1.70
CA MET A 466 -32.58 -9.95 0.47
C MET A 466 -33.45 -10.19 -0.78
N SER A 467 -34.25 -11.27 -0.77
CA SER A 467 -35.20 -11.58 -1.84
C SER A 467 -36.24 -10.47 -2.06
N GLU A 468 -36.59 -9.74 -0.99
CA GLU A 468 -37.51 -8.60 -1.01
C GLU A 468 -36.78 -7.24 -0.99
N LYS A 469 -35.49 -7.23 -1.34
CA LYS A 469 -34.60 -6.06 -1.25
C LYS A 469 -34.37 -5.55 0.19
N GLY A 470 -34.60 -6.41 1.18
CA GLY A 470 -34.19 -6.18 2.56
C GLY A 470 -32.68 -6.35 2.76
N PRO A 471 -32.17 -6.11 3.97
CA PRO A 471 -30.75 -6.19 4.29
C PRO A 471 -30.26 -7.63 4.51
N MET A 472 -28.93 -7.82 4.45
CA MET A 472 -28.27 -8.98 5.03
C MET A 472 -28.27 -8.81 6.56
N THR A 473 -28.62 -9.85 7.30
CA THR A 473 -28.61 -9.84 8.77
C THR A 473 -27.51 -10.74 9.32
N LEU A 474 -27.11 -10.52 10.57
CA LEU A 474 -26.21 -11.39 11.30
C LEU A 474 -26.99 -12.14 12.37
N MET A 475 -27.02 -13.47 12.27
CA MET A 475 -27.83 -14.34 13.11
C MET A 475 -26.95 -15.30 13.89
N SER A 476 -27.46 -15.76 15.04
CA SER A 476 -26.76 -16.72 15.89
C SER A 476 -27.70 -17.70 16.55
N ARG A 477 -27.18 -18.85 16.99
CA ARG A 477 -27.87 -19.79 17.88
C ARG A 477 -26.88 -20.70 18.58
N VAL A 478 -27.31 -21.34 19.67
CA VAL A 478 -26.55 -22.42 20.31
C VAL A 478 -26.99 -23.77 19.72
N LEU A 479 -26.02 -24.55 19.24
CA LEU A 479 -26.18 -25.91 18.77
C LEU A 479 -25.65 -26.88 19.83
N TYR A 480 -26.37 -27.99 20.04
CA TYR A 480 -26.04 -28.99 21.04
C TYR A 480 -25.57 -30.28 20.39
N SER A 481 -24.63 -30.98 21.03
CA SER A 481 -24.11 -32.27 20.54
C SER A 481 -25.14 -33.40 20.51
N ASP A 482 -26.30 -33.21 21.14
CA ASP A 482 -27.44 -34.14 21.10
C ASP A 482 -28.46 -33.82 19.97
N GLY A 483 -28.10 -32.92 19.05
CA GLY A 483 -28.95 -32.49 17.94
C GLY A 483 -29.99 -31.42 18.30
N ARG A 484 -30.13 -31.04 19.59
CA ARG A 484 -31.00 -29.91 19.94
C ARG A 484 -30.44 -28.61 19.36
N ARG A 485 -31.35 -27.71 19.01
CA ARG A 485 -31.04 -26.37 18.50
C ARG A 485 -31.72 -25.32 19.38
N GLY A 486 -30.94 -24.40 19.96
CA GLY A 486 -31.47 -23.23 20.67
C GLY A 486 -32.16 -22.27 19.70
N SER A 487 -32.89 -21.27 20.19
CA SER A 487 -33.56 -20.28 19.33
C SER A 487 -32.58 -19.48 18.47
N GLU A 488 -33.01 -19.09 17.28
CA GLU A 488 -32.29 -18.07 16.49
C GLU A 488 -32.36 -16.71 17.20
N SER A 489 -31.23 -16.00 17.23
CA SER A 489 -31.10 -14.66 17.78
C SER A 489 -30.48 -13.74 16.74
N LEU A 490 -31.14 -12.61 16.48
CA LEU A 490 -30.59 -11.51 15.69
C LEU A 490 -29.46 -10.85 16.49
N LEU A 491 -28.30 -10.70 15.87
CA LEU A 491 -27.18 -9.91 16.38
C LEU A 491 -27.12 -8.55 15.69
N ASP A 492 -27.30 -8.52 14.38
CA ASP A 492 -27.23 -7.29 13.59
C ASP A 492 -28.28 -7.32 12.46
N GLY A 493 -29.00 -6.20 12.30
CA GLY A 493 -30.06 -6.03 11.33
C GLY A 493 -29.61 -5.60 9.93
N GLU A 494 -28.41 -5.02 9.77
CA GLU A 494 -27.90 -4.61 8.46
C GLU A 494 -26.38 -4.72 8.40
N THR A 495 -25.87 -5.85 7.90
CA THR A 495 -24.44 -6.15 7.90
C THR A 495 -23.84 -6.25 6.51
N CYS A 496 -22.51 -6.40 6.43
CA CYS A 496 -21.82 -6.62 5.17
C CYS A 496 -22.16 -8.01 4.59
N GLU A 497 -22.68 -8.02 3.37
CA GLU A 497 -23.15 -9.23 2.66
C GLU A 497 -22.05 -10.24 2.24
N CYS A 498 -20.76 -9.91 2.34
CA CYS A 498 -19.70 -10.77 1.78
C CYS A 498 -18.46 -10.94 2.68
N CYS A 499 -18.45 -10.41 3.89
CA CYS A 499 -17.27 -10.49 4.76
C CYS A 499 -17.44 -11.61 5.80
N PRO A 500 -16.42 -12.48 6.00
CA PRO A 500 -16.49 -13.41 7.09
C PRO A 500 -16.50 -12.74 8.45
N THR A 501 -17.00 -13.49 9.41
CA THR A 501 -17.05 -13.11 10.81
C THR A 501 -15.93 -13.79 11.59
N SER A 502 -15.70 -13.36 12.83
CA SER A 502 -14.84 -14.04 13.77
C SER A 502 -15.55 -14.18 15.10
N LEU A 503 -15.41 -15.35 15.74
CA LEU A 503 -16.08 -15.68 16.99
C LEU A 503 -15.12 -16.47 17.88
N ILE A 504 -14.91 -16.00 19.11
CA ILE A 504 -14.04 -16.64 20.11
C ILE A 504 -14.74 -16.74 21.46
N VAL A 505 -14.40 -17.74 22.26
CA VAL A 505 -14.80 -17.82 23.68
C VAL A 505 -13.73 -17.16 24.53
N LEU A 506 -14.16 -16.35 25.50
CA LEU A 506 -13.34 -15.61 26.46
C LEU A 506 -13.10 -16.43 27.74
N GLU A 507 -12.15 -15.99 28.58
CA GLU A 507 -11.77 -16.74 29.79
C GLU A 507 -12.91 -16.85 30.82
N ASP A 508 -13.81 -15.86 30.84
CA ASP A 508 -15.00 -15.84 31.70
C ASP A 508 -16.16 -16.74 31.19
N GLY A 509 -15.96 -17.42 30.05
CA GLY A 509 -16.96 -18.27 29.41
C GLY A 509 -17.97 -17.52 28.52
N SER A 510 -17.89 -16.19 28.43
CA SER A 510 -18.62 -15.39 27.44
C SER A 510 -18.00 -15.56 26.05
N ALA A 511 -18.69 -15.11 24.99
CA ALA A 511 -18.15 -15.12 23.64
C ALA A 511 -18.05 -13.71 23.06
N LEU A 512 -17.07 -13.48 22.20
CA LEU A 512 -16.86 -12.20 21.50
C LEU A 512 -16.93 -12.44 19.99
N ALA A 513 -17.87 -11.75 19.35
CA ALA A 513 -17.98 -11.70 17.90
C ALA A 513 -17.30 -10.44 17.35
N ALA A 514 -16.73 -10.54 16.15
CA ALA A 514 -16.32 -9.41 15.34
C ALA A 514 -16.78 -9.61 13.90
N TRP A 515 -17.33 -8.56 13.29
CA TRP A 515 -17.79 -8.59 11.89
C TRP A 515 -17.64 -7.22 11.25
N ARG A 516 -17.79 -7.18 9.93
CA ARG A 516 -17.87 -5.91 9.19
C ARG A 516 -19.33 -5.52 9.04
N ASP A 517 -19.68 -4.36 9.57
CA ASP A 517 -21.05 -3.85 9.55
C ASP A 517 -21.40 -3.19 8.19
N ARG A 518 -22.66 -2.76 8.02
CA ARG A 518 -23.11 -1.84 6.98
C ARG A 518 -24.16 -0.88 7.55
N SER A 519 -23.72 0.28 8.05
CA SER A 519 -24.64 1.34 8.51
C SER A 519 -25.62 1.77 7.41
N GLU A 520 -26.70 2.48 7.77
CA GLU A 520 -27.63 3.13 6.82
C GLU A 520 -26.92 4.02 5.77
N GLU A 521 -25.83 4.70 6.15
CA GLU A 521 -25.03 5.53 5.24
C GLU A 521 -24.06 4.74 4.34
N GLY A 522 -24.06 3.41 4.44
CA GLY A 522 -23.17 2.48 3.73
C GLY A 522 -21.74 2.38 4.29
N MET A 523 -21.52 2.77 5.55
CA MET A 523 -20.22 2.65 6.24
C MET A 523 -20.01 1.21 6.68
N ARG A 524 -18.81 0.69 6.46
CA ARG A 524 -18.47 -0.73 6.67
C ARG A 524 -17.31 -0.90 7.63
N ASP A 525 -17.47 -0.35 8.83
CA ASP A 525 -16.49 -0.46 9.92
C ASP A 525 -16.64 -1.80 10.66
N ILE A 526 -15.65 -2.13 11.50
CA ILE A 526 -15.67 -3.37 12.29
C ILE A 526 -16.41 -3.14 13.61
N LEU A 527 -17.45 -3.94 13.83
CA LEU A 527 -18.18 -3.99 15.09
C LEU A 527 -17.85 -5.27 15.86
N LEU A 528 -17.98 -5.16 17.18
CA LEU A 528 -17.87 -6.27 18.11
C LEU A 528 -19.08 -6.31 19.01
N ALA A 529 -19.44 -7.50 19.47
CA ALA A 529 -20.45 -7.69 20.51
C ALA A 529 -20.06 -8.86 21.39
N ARG A 530 -20.42 -8.75 22.67
CA ARG A 530 -20.23 -9.82 23.65
C ARG A 530 -21.53 -10.57 23.86
N TRP A 531 -21.46 -11.89 23.81
CA TRP A 531 -22.55 -12.80 24.16
C TRP A 531 -22.34 -13.38 25.55
N ASN A 532 -23.40 -13.38 26.35
CA ASN A 532 -23.46 -14.05 27.65
C ASN A 532 -24.59 -15.08 27.67
N ALA A 533 -24.42 -16.16 28.42
CA ALA A 533 -25.41 -17.23 28.50
C ALA A 533 -26.76 -16.77 29.07
N ASP A 534 -26.75 -15.82 30.01
CA ASP A 534 -27.96 -15.37 30.70
C ASP A 534 -28.73 -14.27 29.95
N SER A 535 -28.01 -13.38 29.25
CA SER A 535 -28.58 -12.18 28.63
C SER A 535 -28.53 -12.17 27.10
N GLY A 536 -27.86 -13.14 26.47
CA GLY A 536 -27.58 -13.11 25.04
C GLY A 536 -26.55 -12.03 24.68
N TRP A 537 -26.70 -11.46 23.48
CA TRP A 537 -25.82 -10.41 22.97
C TRP A 537 -26.05 -9.07 23.67
N GLY A 538 -24.96 -8.42 24.09
CA GLY A 538 -24.97 -7.01 24.46
C GLY A 538 -24.95 -6.09 23.24
N GLU A 539 -25.03 -4.78 23.49
CA GLU A 539 -24.96 -3.75 22.45
C GLU A 539 -23.65 -3.85 21.65
N PRO A 540 -23.72 -3.88 20.30
CA PRO A 540 -22.54 -3.78 19.45
C PRO A 540 -21.76 -2.49 19.72
N PHE A 541 -20.44 -2.58 19.68
CA PHE A 541 -19.54 -1.45 19.86
C PHE A 541 -18.39 -1.48 18.85
N MET A 542 -17.81 -0.31 18.60
CA MET A 542 -16.74 -0.12 17.64
C MET A 542 -15.41 0.10 18.38
N VAL A 543 -14.34 -0.52 17.89
CA VAL A 543 -12.98 -0.34 18.43
C VAL A 543 -12.22 0.77 17.70
N HIS A 544 -12.49 0.96 16.41
CA HIS A 544 -11.88 2.00 15.59
C HIS A 544 -12.83 2.45 14.48
N ALA A 545 -12.96 3.77 14.29
CA ALA A 545 -13.79 4.36 13.24
C ALA A 545 -12.98 4.57 11.97
N ASP A 546 -12.88 3.52 11.15
CA ASP A 546 -12.22 3.60 9.83
C ASP A 546 -12.97 4.51 8.87
N ASN A 547 -14.27 4.72 9.11
CA ASN A 547 -15.16 5.46 8.24
C ASN A 547 -15.15 4.90 6.80
N TRP A 548 -15.05 3.57 6.68
CA TRP A 548 -14.86 2.92 5.39
C TRP A 548 -16.17 2.91 4.60
N LYS A 549 -16.24 3.76 3.57
CA LYS A 549 -17.34 3.79 2.60
C LYS A 549 -16.85 3.38 1.23
N TYR A 550 -17.23 2.17 0.78
CA TYR A 550 -16.84 1.68 -0.54
C TYR A 550 -17.88 0.77 -1.15
N ALA A 551 -18.07 0.89 -2.48
CA ALA A 551 -19.12 0.17 -3.21
C ALA A 551 -18.80 -1.31 -3.47
N ALA A 552 -17.51 -1.71 -3.42
CA ALA A 552 -17.08 -3.07 -3.75
C ALA A 552 -16.06 -3.60 -2.73
N CYS A 553 -16.53 -4.18 -1.62
CA CYS A 553 -15.63 -4.72 -0.59
C CYS A 553 -14.83 -5.93 -1.12
N PRO A 554 -13.49 -5.99 -0.93
CA PRO A 554 -12.65 -7.11 -1.38
C PRO A 554 -12.84 -8.42 -0.59
N VAL A 555 -13.97 -8.60 0.11
CA VAL A 555 -14.30 -9.79 0.92
C VAL A 555 -13.28 -9.98 2.06
N ASN A 556 -13.10 -8.94 2.87
CA ASN A 556 -12.14 -8.90 3.97
C ASN A 556 -12.83 -8.65 5.32
N GLY A 557 -13.08 -9.72 6.06
CA GLY A 557 -13.57 -9.69 7.44
C GLY A 557 -12.45 -9.57 8.48
N PRO A 558 -12.80 -9.27 9.75
CA PRO A 558 -11.83 -9.24 10.85
C PRO A 558 -11.42 -10.65 11.30
N ALA A 559 -10.35 -10.74 12.08
CA ALA A 559 -9.98 -11.95 12.82
C ALA A 559 -9.70 -11.61 14.29
N LEU A 560 -10.23 -12.45 15.18
CA LEU A 560 -9.98 -12.44 16.62
C LEU A 560 -9.03 -13.57 17.01
N ALA A 561 -8.19 -13.32 17.99
CA ALA A 561 -7.40 -14.34 18.68
C ALA A 561 -7.42 -14.06 20.19
N ARG A 562 -7.27 -15.12 21.01
CA ARG A 562 -7.24 -15.01 22.48
C ARG A 562 -6.14 -15.84 23.10
N HIS A 563 -5.53 -15.32 24.16
CA HIS A 563 -4.75 -16.08 25.12
C HIS A 563 -5.05 -15.56 26.54
N LYS A 564 -5.74 -16.36 27.37
CA LYS A 564 -6.26 -15.92 28.68
C LYS A 564 -7.11 -14.65 28.50
N ASP A 565 -6.78 -13.57 29.21
CA ASP A 565 -7.44 -12.26 29.11
C ASP A 565 -6.93 -11.39 27.95
N GLN A 566 -5.88 -11.82 27.23
CA GLN A 566 -5.41 -11.10 26.06
C GLN A 566 -6.30 -11.40 24.86
N VAL A 567 -6.77 -10.36 24.18
CA VAL A 567 -7.53 -10.46 22.94
C VAL A 567 -6.87 -9.61 21.87
N ALA A 568 -6.70 -10.16 20.68
CA ALA A 568 -6.22 -9.42 19.51
C ALA A 568 -7.34 -9.32 18.47
N LEU A 569 -7.53 -8.13 17.92
CA LEU A 569 -8.39 -7.87 16.77
C LEU A 569 -7.50 -7.38 15.63
N ILE A 570 -7.51 -8.09 14.51
CA ILE A 570 -6.87 -7.66 13.26
C ILE A 570 -7.93 -7.50 12.17
N TRP A 571 -7.81 -6.45 11.37
CA TRP A 571 -8.69 -6.24 10.23
C TRP A 571 -7.99 -5.50 9.11
N TYR A 572 -8.49 -5.75 7.91
CA TYR A 572 -8.15 -4.98 6.74
C TYR A 572 -9.03 -3.74 6.68
N THR A 573 -8.47 -2.61 6.27
CA THR A 573 -9.18 -1.39 5.97
C THR A 573 -8.56 -0.72 4.75
N GLN A 574 -9.27 0.26 4.19
CA GLN A 574 -8.72 1.16 3.18
C GLN A 574 -8.93 2.59 3.65
N ASP A 575 -7.92 3.43 3.45
CA ASP A 575 -8.13 4.85 3.62
C ASP A 575 -8.99 5.42 2.48
N LYS A 576 -9.28 6.72 2.54
CA LYS A 576 -10.07 7.43 1.52
C LYS A 576 -9.38 7.47 0.16
N GLN A 577 -8.13 7.06 0.08
CA GLN A 577 -7.27 6.99 -1.09
C GLN A 577 -7.18 5.55 -1.64
N GLU A 578 -7.99 4.63 -1.11
CA GLU A 578 -8.03 3.20 -1.44
C GLU A 578 -6.73 2.44 -1.13
N ALA A 579 -5.78 3.06 -0.43
CA ALA A 579 -4.58 2.34 0.00
C ALA A 579 -4.99 1.34 1.07
N SER A 580 -4.56 0.09 0.90
CA SER A 580 -4.85 -0.97 1.83
C SER A 580 -3.98 -0.87 3.07
N HIS A 581 -4.61 -1.04 4.22
CA HIS A 581 -3.95 -1.08 5.52
C HIS A 581 -4.45 -2.27 6.30
N LEU A 582 -3.58 -2.85 7.11
CA LEU A 582 -3.96 -3.79 8.16
C LEU A 582 -3.76 -3.14 9.50
N GLN A 583 -4.83 -3.12 10.29
CA GLN A 583 -4.82 -2.58 11.63
C GLN A 583 -4.90 -3.72 12.64
N VAL A 584 -4.19 -3.58 13.77
CA VAL A 584 -4.32 -4.45 14.93
C VAL A 584 -4.60 -3.63 16.19
N CYS A 585 -5.54 -4.11 17.00
CA CYS A 585 -5.76 -3.65 18.37
C CYS A 585 -5.58 -4.81 19.33
N LEU A 586 -5.05 -4.50 20.53
CA LEU A 586 -4.86 -5.46 21.60
C LEU A 586 -5.68 -5.04 22.81
N SER A 587 -6.25 -6.02 23.48
CA SER A 587 -6.91 -5.92 24.78
C SER A 587 -6.20 -6.82 25.78
N SER A 588 -6.21 -6.40 27.05
CA SER A 588 -5.65 -7.16 28.18
C SER A 588 -6.67 -7.44 29.29
N ASP A 589 -7.94 -7.09 29.06
CA ASP A 589 -9.05 -7.20 30.01
C ASP A 589 -10.20 -8.08 29.46
N GLY A 590 -9.84 -9.05 28.62
CA GLY A 590 -10.78 -9.98 28.00
C GLY A 590 -11.61 -9.34 26.89
N GLY A 591 -11.15 -8.27 26.25
CA GLY A 591 -11.87 -7.59 25.17
C GLY A 591 -12.94 -6.62 25.66
N GLN A 592 -12.82 -6.08 26.88
CA GLN A 592 -13.70 -5.00 27.37
C GLN A 592 -13.21 -3.65 26.83
N THR A 593 -11.90 -3.43 26.83
CA THR A 593 -11.27 -2.25 26.24
C THR A 593 -10.14 -2.67 25.31
N PHE A 594 -9.91 -1.88 24.27
CA PHE A 594 -8.84 -2.08 23.29
C PHE A 594 -7.93 -0.87 23.27
N GLY A 595 -6.63 -1.11 23.13
CA GLY A 595 -5.64 -0.07 22.89
C GLY A 595 -5.79 0.57 21.50
N ALA A 596 -4.91 1.53 21.20
CA ALA A 596 -4.91 2.20 19.90
C ALA A 596 -4.62 1.23 18.74
N ALA A 597 -5.27 1.45 17.61
CA ALA A 597 -5.02 0.74 16.37
C ALA A 597 -3.60 0.99 15.86
N ARG A 598 -2.91 -0.08 15.48
CA ARG A 598 -1.55 -0.06 14.95
C ARG A 598 -1.52 -0.68 13.57
N ALA A 599 -0.94 0.03 12.60
CA ALA A 599 -0.69 -0.50 11.26
C ALA A 599 0.36 -1.64 11.34
N VAL A 600 0.04 -2.81 10.80
CA VAL A 600 0.94 -3.98 10.82
C VAL A 600 1.55 -4.33 9.47
N ASP A 601 1.04 -3.78 8.38
CA ASP A 601 1.59 -3.96 7.04
C ASP A 601 2.42 -2.74 6.58
N ARG A 602 2.82 -2.73 5.30
CA ARG A 602 3.58 -1.65 4.67
C ARG A 602 2.86 -1.06 3.43
N GLY A 603 1.53 -1.21 3.34
CA GLY A 603 0.70 -0.65 2.27
C GLY A 603 0.50 -1.55 1.04
N ASN A 604 0.84 -2.84 1.14
CA ASN A 604 0.74 -3.82 0.06
C ASN A 604 -0.21 -4.99 0.38
N ALA A 605 -0.96 -4.90 1.47
CA ALA A 605 -1.86 -5.98 1.89
C ALA A 605 -3.01 -6.18 0.91
N LEU A 606 -3.30 -7.44 0.57
CA LEU A 606 -4.51 -7.89 -0.12
C LEU A 606 -5.60 -8.36 0.86
N GLY A 607 -5.25 -8.47 2.16
CA GLY A 607 -6.13 -8.87 3.24
C GLY A 607 -6.03 -10.36 3.57
N GLN A 608 -7.17 -11.04 3.73
CA GLN A 608 -7.24 -12.45 4.14
C GLN A 608 -6.51 -12.71 5.47
N VAL A 609 -6.82 -11.88 6.46
CA VAL A 609 -6.11 -11.84 7.75
C VAL A 609 -6.38 -13.07 8.61
N SER A 610 -5.37 -13.45 9.40
CA SER A 610 -5.45 -14.44 10.46
C SER A 610 -4.59 -13.98 11.65
N ALA A 611 -4.99 -14.34 12.87
CA ALA A 611 -4.24 -14.07 14.08
C ALA A 611 -4.26 -15.30 14.98
N CYS A 612 -3.16 -15.56 15.69
CA CYS A 612 -3.08 -16.66 16.64
C CYS A 612 -2.08 -16.33 17.73
N PHE A 613 -2.46 -16.60 18.98
CA PHE A 613 -1.50 -16.66 20.07
C PHE A 613 -0.91 -18.05 20.16
N ASP A 614 0.37 -18.15 20.46
CA ASP A 614 0.96 -19.44 20.82
C ASP A 614 0.66 -19.82 22.27
N ARG A 615 1.24 -20.94 22.71
CA ARG A 615 1.08 -21.45 24.08
C ARG A 615 1.73 -20.55 25.14
N GLU A 616 2.65 -19.67 24.76
CA GLU A 616 3.35 -18.74 25.64
C GLU A 616 2.66 -17.36 25.70
N GLY A 617 1.60 -17.14 24.93
CA GLY A 617 0.87 -15.86 24.87
C GLY A 617 1.54 -14.82 23.96
N ARG A 618 2.43 -15.26 23.07
CA ARG A 618 3.01 -14.42 22.01
C ARG A 618 2.01 -14.37 20.86
N LEU A 619 1.87 -13.23 20.17
CA LEU A 619 0.92 -13.07 19.07
C LEU A 619 1.62 -13.04 17.70
N LEU A 620 1.13 -13.86 16.77
CA LEU A 620 1.48 -13.83 15.36
C LEU A 620 0.25 -13.45 14.54
N VAL A 621 0.45 -12.59 13.55
CA VAL A 621 -0.57 -12.23 12.56
C VAL A 621 -0.09 -12.61 11.16
N SER A 622 -1.03 -12.96 10.28
CA SER A 622 -0.77 -13.33 8.89
C SER A 622 -1.75 -12.63 7.95
N TRP A 623 -1.30 -12.35 6.73
CA TRP A 623 -2.11 -11.82 5.64
C TRP A 623 -1.54 -12.23 4.28
N LEU A 624 -2.36 -12.03 3.24
CA LEU A 624 -1.92 -12.12 1.86
C LEU A 624 -1.34 -10.77 1.44
N GLU A 625 -0.06 -10.74 1.06
CA GLU A 625 0.63 -9.54 0.59
C GLU A 625 0.84 -9.60 -0.93
N LYS A 626 0.68 -8.46 -1.61
CA LYS A 626 1.00 -8.33 -3.02
C LYS A 626 2.52 -8.25 -3.19
N THR A 627 3.07 -9.05 -4.10
CA THR A 627 4.50 -9.06 -4.44
C THR A 627 4.72 -8.79 -5.92
N GLU A 628 5.96 -8.57 -6.35
CA GLU A 628 6.29 -8.43 -7.79
C GLU A 628 5.97 -9.72 -8.58
N ALA A 629 6.01 -10.88 -7.93
CA ALA A 629 5.78 -12.19 -8.53
C ALA A 629 4.32 -12.70 -8.41
N GLY A 630 3.41 -11.90 -7.83
CA GLY A 630 2.03 -12.29 -7.59
C GLY A 630 1.60 -11.93 -6.16
N GLY A 631 1.46 -12.94 -5.30
CA GLY A 631 1.18 -12.77 -3.88
C GLY A 631 2.06 -13.65 -3.00
N ALA A 632 2.05 -13.38 -1.70
CA ALA A 632 2.68 -14.23 -0.72
C ALA A 632 1.92 -14.21 0.60
N TRP A 633 1.86 -15.35 1.26
CA TRP A 633 1.48 -15.41 2.66
C TRP A 633 2.65 -14.91 3.49
N VAL A 634 2.40 -13.85 4.25
CA VAL A 634 3.39 -13.25 5.13
C VAL A 634 2.90 -13.30 6.57
N VAL A 635 3.85 -13.26 7.50
CA VAL A 635 3.58 -13.23 8.94
C VAL A 635 4.38 -12.13 9.63
N ARG A 636 3.85 -11.66 10.75
CA ARG A 636 4.51 -10.67 11.60
C ARG A 636 4.16 -10.89 13.06
N ARG A 637 5.16 -10.83 13.94
CA ARG A 637 4.95 -10.89 15.39
C ARG A 637 4.50 -9.53 15.88
N VAL A 638 3.50 -9.53 16.75
CA VAL A 638 2.92 -8.30 17.32
C VAL A 638 3.05 -8.37 18.83
N GLY A 639 3.87 -7.50 19.41
CA GLY A 639 3.95 -7.27 20.85
C GLY A 639 4.07 -5.77 21.12
N ASP A 640 4.82 -5.37 22.16
CA ASP A 640 5.13 -3.96 22.42
C ASP A 640 5.77 -3.29 21.19
N SER A 641 6.64 -4.01 20.49
CA SER A 641 7.14 -3.66 19.17
C SER A 641 6.60 -4.61 18.10
N LEU A 642 6.60 -4.16 16.85
CA LEU A 642 6.31 -5.02 15.72
C LEU A 642 7.59 -5.74 15.27
N GLY A 643 7.51 -7.04 14.99
CA GLY A 643 8.61 -7.81 14.41
C GLY A 643 8.84 -7.49 12.93
N ALA A 644 9.81 -8.16 12.31
CA ALA A 644 9.99 -8.12 10.86
C ALA A 644 8.84 -8.87 10.15
N ILE A 645 8.51 -8.43 8.93
CA ILE A 645 7.59 -9.15 8.05
C ILE A 645 8.37 -10.30 7.41
N GLN A 646 7.85 -11.52 7.52
CA GLN A 646 8.49 -12.72 6.98
C GLN A 646 7.56 -13.40 5.98
N THR A 647 8.11 -13.76 4.82
CA THR A 647 7.39 -14.53 3.81
C THR A 647 7.39 -16.01 4.18
N VAL A 648 6.21 -16.63 4.17
CA VAL A 648 6.03 -18.06 4.48
C VAL A 648 5.87 -18.89 3.21
N GLY A 649 5.06 -18.41 2.25
CA GLY A 649 4.80 -19.14 1.01
C GLY A 649 4.36 -18.21 -0.12
N SER A 650 4.95 -18.38 -1.30
CA SER A 650 4.55 -17.65 -2.51
C SER A 650 3.29 -18.25 -3.13
N VAL A 651 2.38 -17.40 -3.60
CA VAL A 651 1.11 -17.78 -4.23
C VAL A 651 0.76 -16.84 -5.38
N SER A 652 -0.34 -17.11 -6.09
CA SER A 652 -0.71 -16.31 -7.26
C SER A 652 -1.16 -14.88 -6.93
N GLY A 653 -1.58 -14.62 -5.70
CA GLY A 653 -2.21 -13.37 -5.26
C GLY A 653 -3.67 -13.23 -5.71
N LYS A 654 -4.30 -14.33 -6.13
CA LYS A 654 -5.68 -14.34 -6.65
C LYS A 654 -6.64 -14.88 -5.60
N ARG A 655 -7.93 -14.62 -5.83
CA ARG A 655 -9.04 -15.14 -5.02
C ARG A 655 -8.99 -16.66 -4.81
N SER A 656 -8.49 -17.41 -5.79
CA SER A 656 -8.34 -18.87 -5.71
C SER A 656 -7.38 -19.35 -4.61
N ASP A 657 -6.48 -18.49 -4.12
CA ASP A 657 -5.56 -18.83 -3.02
C ASP A 657 -6.29 -18.90 -1.66
N GLY A 658 -7.54 -18.41 -1.60
CA GLY A 658 -8.38 -18.48 -0.42
C GLY A 658 -7.81 -17.71 0.77
N ARG A 659 -7.72 -18.38 1.92
CA ARG A 659 -7.28 -17.80 3.19
C ARG A 659 -6.33 -18.75 3.90
N ALA A 660 -5.15 -18.25 4.29
CA ALA A 660 -4.31 -18.97 5.23
C ALA A 660 -4.88 -18.88 6.66
N ARG A 661 -4.64 -19.92 7.45
CA ARG A 661 -5.07 -20.01 8.84
C ARG A 661 -3.87 -20.27 9.74
N LEU A 662 -3.70 -19.40 10.72
CA LEU A 662 -2.76 -19.61 11.82
C LEU A 662 -3.38 -20.54 12.88
N LEU A 663 -2.54 -21.38 13.47
CA LEU A 663 -2.87 -22.23 14.61
C LEU A 663 -1.66 -22.33 15.55
N ALA A 664 -1.90 -22.65 16.83
CA ALA A 664 -0.83 -22.92 17.77
C ALA A 664 -0.34 -24.38 17.64
N LEU A 665 0.98 -24.57 17.53
CA LEU A 665 1.58 -25.90 17.54
C LEU A 665 2.04 -26.28 18.97
N SER A 666 2.71 -27.42 19.11
CA SER A 666 3.38 -27.82 20.36
C SER A 666 4.44 -26.79 20.79
N LYS A 667 5.09 -26.18 19.81
CA LYS A 667 6.03 -25.06 19.93
C LYS A 667 5.77 -24.08 18.78
N GLY A 668 5.64 -22.79 19.09
CA GLY A 668 5.40 -21.74 18.11
C GLY A 668 4.04 -21.87 17.40
N TRP A 669 4.02 -21.55 16.12
CA TRP A 669 2.82 -21.45 15.29
C TRP A 669 2.90 -22.34 14.05
N GLY A 670 1.73 -22.75 13.58
CA GLY A 670 1.52 -23.34 12.26
C GLY A 670 0.78 -22.36 11.37
N LEU A 671 1.16 -22.29 10.09
CA LEU A 671 0.35 -21.65 9.05
C LEU A 671 -0.11 -22.71 8.05
N VAL A 672 -1.40 -22.78 7.75
CA VAL A 672 -1.98 -23.69 6.75
C VAL A 672 -2.67 -22.90 5.66
N TRP A 673 -2.39 -23.20 4.40
CA TRP A 673 -3.02 -22.56 3.25
C TRP A 673 -3.26 -23.55 2.11
N THR A 674 -3.93 -23.07 1.05
CA THR A 674 -4.17 -23.83 -0.17
C THR A 674 -3.14 -23.48 -1.23
N ASP A 675 -2.48 -24.49 -1.80
CA ASP A 675 -1.88 -24.35 -3.13
C ASP A 675 -3.00 -24.42 -4.17
N ALA A 676 -3.31 -23.29 -4.80
CA ALA A 676 -4.44 -23.18 -5.72
C ALA A 676 -4.22 -23.93 -7.04
N GLU A 677 -2.96 -24.13 -7.46
CA GLU A 677 -2.61 -24.82 -8.71
C GLU A 677 -2.76 -26.33 -8.53
N MET A 678 -2.19 -26.87 -7.46
CA MET A 678 -2.27 -28.30 -7.15
C MET A 678 -3.59 -28.69 -6.47
N GLY A 679 -4.28 -27.74 -5.83
CA GLY A 679 -5.49 -28.02 -5.06
C GLY A 679 -5.23 -28.82 -3.79
N GLN A 680 -4.07 -28.59 -3.17
CA GLN A 680 -3.61 -29.31 -1.98
C GLN A 680 -3.37 -28.35 -0.81
N LEU A 681 -3.36 -28.92 0.40
CA LEU A 681 -2.97 -28.19 1.60
C LEU A 681 -1.46 -28.02 1.66
N MET A 682 -1.03 -26.89 2.20
CA MET A 682 0.35 -26.61 2.55
C MET A 682 0.40 -26.22 4.02
N GLY A 683 1.44 -26.66 4.73
CA GLY A 683 1.69 -26.32 6.13
C GLY A 683 3.09 -25.71 6.30
N ALA A 684 3.24 -24.80 7.25
CA ALA A 684 4.53 -24.26 7.68
C ALA A 684 4.63 -24.18 9.20
N ALA A 685 5.82 -24.44 9.74
CA ALA A 685 6.16 -24.28 11.15
C ALA A 685 6.93 -22.97 11.35
N ILE A 686 6.53 -22.21 12.36
CA ILE A 686 7.02 -20.87 12.66
C ILE A 686 7.35 -20.81 14.16
N ASP A 687 8.51 -20.26 14.52
CA ASP A 687 9.07 -20.25 15.89
C ASP A 687 8.43 -19.27 16.87
#